data_AF-A0A560FKK8-F1
#
_entry.id   AF-A0A560FKK8-F1
#
_cell.length_a   1.000
_cell.length_b   1.000
_cell.length_c   1.000
_cell.angle_alpha   90.00
_cell.angle_beta   90.00
_cell.angle_gamma   90.00
#
_symmetry.space_group_name_H-M   'P 1'
#
loop_
_entity.id
_entity.type
_entity.pdbx_description
1 polymer ?
#
loop_
_entity_poly.entity_id
_entity_poly.type
_entity_poly.pdbx_seq_one_letter_code
_entity_poly.pdbx_strand_id
1 'polypeptide(L)'
;MADPTSVPQQIEDEARALAQRLAEVAQSAVANALKAGAIVTVPDVVNSLQGLTETLPPALVAVIADALPGIADRAIELAQVEIAQARDESGQPYPPTARPTPGDFTGWASTAATALVAALVKAATDATTPADGKVASDTAGQVKAALDAVNAAAADAVTQVGPIGDTAAARAVGDSRMAVFRDNSDVVPELRFTAIEDSKTSQVCQHLDGATFSTTANGIPQPPIHPGCRSHLAAVMGIKRKAGATAKEIDRQDWAVYRRLQRQAAADQAQAEGRAVEHLEVRFAPAQGEPGTFTGYAATWGELDRHGTAFAPGAFSSSLAEHRARNSRLPMLWNHSPDQVIGSWDAVEEDGKGLKVAGRLVTETRAGAEAYALLKAGALNGLSVGFRRLRDQARPGGGRTITAADLAEISLVGIPSNASARVNEVRAAPNAGPDPVCAPDCHHHHHNREEAVMADETTAGTGQTETRQDPGAAQAAVEALAKRLDRLEARSARTGLGGGDASTDAAADLERRAFARYLRTGTAGMGADETRALRLSDDEAAGYLAPPDFQAEIDKDLTLFSPIRALATVRTTGRSEVNTLRRTSPAAATWVGEDDDRPETEVKYGQQSFQVKELATFVDCSLSLLEDAAVDVAAELASEFAEAFGVTESQAFVNGDGALKPMGFMADPNLSYTPGGDASAVKADGLIDLFHALKPAYRQNGVWLMNSTTLAAVRKLKDSQGRYLVDIGGMANAPSTLLLGRPVVEAVDMPDVAGGAFPIAFGDFGIGFSVYDRVALSIVRDDFTQRTKGRVRFHGRRRVAAGVRRPEAIRKLKIATS
;
A
#
# COMPACT_ATOMS: atom_id res chain seq x y z
N MET A 1 -10.73 -2.55 12.79
CA MET A 1 -11.36 -2.05 14.02
C MET A 1 -10.97 -0.60 14.21
N ALA A 2 -11.96 0.25 14.41
CA ALA A 2 -11.78 1.69 14.53
C ALA A 2 -11.26 2.04 15.94
N ASP A 3 -10.35 3.00 16.01
CA ASP A 3 -9.76 3.53 17.24
C ASP A 3 -10.85 3.97 18.23
N PRO A 4 -10.79 3.75 19.55
CA PRO A 4 -11.79 4.29 20.49
C PRO A 4 -11.90 5.83 20.44
N THR A 5 -10.87 6.54 19.96
CA THR A 5 -10.98 7.98 19.63
C THR A 5 -11.84 8.26 18.40
N SER A 6 -12.10 7.24 17.57
CA SER A 6 -12.94 7.34 16.39
C SER A 6 -14.44 7.25 16.68
N VAL A 7 -14.89 6.65 17.79
CA VAL A 7 -16.35 6.59 18.11
C VAL A 7 -16.91 7.99 18.40
N PRO A 8 -16.26 8.86 19.20
CA PRO A 8 -16.64 10.27 19.31
C PRO A 8 -16.63 10.99 17.96
N GLN A 9 -15.58 10.80 17.15
CA GLN A 9 -15.46 11.43 15.83
C GLN A 9 -16.61 11.00 14.89
N GLN A 10 -16.97 9.72 14.94
CA GLN A 10 -18.04 9.12 14.18
C GLN A 10 -19.42 9.68 14.54
N ILE A 11 -19.66 9.99 15.83
CA ILE A 11 -20.88 10.67 16.29
C ILE A 11 -20.92 12.11 15.77
N GLU A 12 -19.78 12.83 15.83
CA GLU A 12 -19.68 14.20 15.31
C GLU A 12 -19.89 14.29 13.80
N ASP A 13 -19.34 13.34 13.05
CA ASP A 13 -19.46 13.28 11.59
C ASP A 13 -20.91 12.98 11.16
N GLU A 14 -21.60 12.08 11.87
CA GLU A 14 -23.02 11.78 11.62
C GLU A 14 -23.95 12.93 12.01
N ALA A 15 -23.67 13.62 13.12
CA ALA A 15 -24.40 14.82 13.51
C ALA A 15 -24.26 15.95 12.46
N ARG A 16 -23.06 16.14 11.92
CA ARG A 16 -22.80 17.11 10.84
C ARG A 16 -23.54 16.73 9.56
N ALA A 17 -23.55 15.45 9.21
CA ALA A 17 -24.29 14.95 8.06
C ALA A 17 -25.81 15.12 8.21
N LEU A 18 -26.36 14.91 9.42
CA LEU A 18 -27.76 15.17 9.74
C LEU A 18 -28.10 16.65 9.56
N ALA A 19 -27.32 17.56 10.14
CA ALA A 19 -27.53 19.00 10.01
C ALA A 19 -27.50 19.46 8.54
N GLN A 20 -26.59 18.91 7.74
CA GLN A 20 -26.49 19.20 6.31
C GLN A 20 -27.72 18.69 5.53
N ARG A 21 -28.14 17.44 5.75
CA ARG A 21 -29.33 16.86 5.10
C ARG A 21 -30.60 17.65 5.43
N LEU A 22 -30.75 18.08 6.68
CA LEU A 22 -31.90 18.90 7.08
C LEU A 22 -31.88 20.26 6.38
N ALA A 23 -30.71 20.89 6.25
CA ALA A 23 -30.56 22.15 5.51
C ALA A 23 -30.90 21.98 4.01
N GLU A 24 -30.47 20.88 3.39
CA GLU A 24 -30.77 20.56 1.98
C GLU A 24 -32.27 20.34 1.73
N VAL A 25 -32.96 19.64 2.63
CA VAL A 25 -34.42 19.45 2.55
C VAL A 25 -35.15 20.78 2.73
N ALA A 26 -34.72 21.62 3.67
CA ALA A 26 -35.31 22.95 3.86
C ALA A 26 -35.11 23.85 2.64
N GLN A 27 -33.90 23.90 2.09
CA GLN A 27 -33.59 24.66 0.87
C GLN A 27 -34.40 24.18 -0.34
N SER A 28 -34.54 22.86 -0.50
CA SER A 28 -35.30 22.27 -1.60
C SER A 28 -36.79 22.55 -1.50
N ALA A 29 -37.37 22.49 -0.30
CA ALA A 29 -38.78 22.80 -0.06
C ALA A 29 -39.08 24.27 -0.36
N VAL A 30 -38.24 25.20 0.12
CA VAL A 30 -38.38 26.63 -0.17
C VAL A 30 -38.22 26.89 -1.68
N ALA A 31 -37.20 26.32 -2.32
CA ALA A 31 -36.97 26.52 -3.76
C ALA A 31 -38.13 25.99 -4.61
N ASN A 32 -38.78 24.90 -4.21
CA ASN A 32 -39.94 24.34 -4.89
C ASN A 32 -41.19 25.20 -4.70
N ALA A 33 -41.41 25.74 -3.49
CA ALA A 33 -42.50 26.68 -3.22
C ALA A 33 -42.36 27.98 -4.04
N LEU A 34 -41.13 28.48 -4.23
CA LEU A 34 -40.84 29.66 -5.05
C LEU A 34 -40.96 29.42 -6.57
N LYS A 35 -40.80 28.17 -7.04
CA LYS A 35 -40.87 27.80 -8.46
C LYS A 35 -42.29 27.53 -8.97
N ALA A 36 -43.27 27.34 -8.09
CA ALA A 36 -44.67 27.17 -8.47
C ALA A 36 -45.20 28.50 -9.06
N GLY A 37 -45.11 28.63 -10.39
CA GLY A 37 -45.25 29.88 -11.15
C GLY A 37 -46.64 30.51 -11.23
N ALA A 38 -47.24 30.89 -10.09
CA ALA A 38 -48.47 31.67 -10.04
C ALA A 38 -48.47 32.69 -8.88
N ILE A 39 -47.31 33.28 -8.54
CA ILE A 39 -47.23 34.32 -7.52
C ILE A 39 -47.53 35.67 -8.20
N VAL A 40 -48.77 36.16 -8.05
CA VAL A 40 -49.22 37.42 -8.67
C VAL A 40 -49.45 38.51 -7.63
N THR A 41 -49.71 38.13 -6.37
CA THR A 41 -50.02 39.05 -5.26
C THR A 41 -49.34 38.65 -3.93
N VAL A 42 -49.27 39.59 -2.98
CA VAL A 42 -48.73 39.34 -1.62
C VAL A 42 -49.48 38.22 -0.86
N PRO A 43 -50.83 38.10 -0.95
CA PRO A 43 -51.55 36.94 -0.43
C PRO A 43 -51.09 35.59 -0.99
N ASP A 44 -50.71 35.52 -2.28
CA ASP A 44 -50.22 34.27 -2.88
C ASP A 44 -48.87 33.84 -2.31
N VAL A 45 -48.03 34.82 -1.96
CA VAL A 45 -46.76 34.61 -1.24
C VAL A 45 -47.02 34.02 0.14
N VAL A 46 -47.95 34.60 0.90
CA VAL A 46 -48.32 34.13 2.25
C VAL A 46 -48.92 32.72 2.20
N ASN A 47 -49.79 32.43 1.22
CA ASN A 47 -50.38 31.10 1.05
C ASN A 47 -49.33 30.04 0.64
N SER A 48 -48.35 30.40 -0.20
CA SER A 48 -47.26 29.49 -0.60
C SER A 48 -46.34 29.15 0.57
N LEU A 49 -46.09 30.10 1.47
CA LEU A 49 -45.36 29.89 2.72
C LEU A 49 -46.18 29.08 3.75
N GLN A 50 -47.50 29.24 3.78
CA GLN A 50 -48.37 28.39 4.59
C GLN A 50 -48.36 26.94 4.09
N GLY A 51 -48.23 26.69 2.78
CA GLY A 51 -48.06 25.34 2.22
C GLY A 51 -46.76 24.63 2.64
N LEU A 52 -45.73 25.38 3.03
CA LEU A 52 -44.53 24.80 3.67
C LEU A 52 -44.85 24.22 5.05
N THR A 53 -45.89 24.70 5.74
CA THR A 53 -46.29 24.18 7.05
C THR A 53 -46.87 22.77 6.98
N GLU A 54 -47.40 22.38 5.82
CA GLU A 54 -47.96 21.04 5.60
C GLU A 54 -46.91 20.05 5.04
N THR A 55 -45.93 20.55 4.28
CA THR A 55 -44.99 19.70 3.51
C THR A 55 -43.62 19.53 4.18
N LEU A 56 -43.12 20.54 4.88
CA LEU A 56 -41.79 20.52 5.49
C LEU A 56 -41.71 19.61 6.74
N PRO A 57 -42.69 19.59 7.66
CA PRO A 57 -42.58 18.77 8.86
C PRO A 57 -42.47 17.26 8.61
N PRO A 58 -43.28 16.62 7.74
CA PRO A 58 -43.16 15.20 7.45
C PRO A 58 -41.79 14.83 6.84
N ALA A 59 -41.24 15.71 5.98
CA ALA A 59 -39.95 15.50 5.34
C ALA A 59 -38.78 15.60 6.33
N LEU A 60 -38.81 16.60 7.24
CA LEU A 60 -37.80 16.73 8.29
C LEU A 60 -37.87 15.56 9.29
N VAL A 61 -39.07 15.11 9.66
CA VAL A 61 -39.26 13.96 10.55
C VAL A 61 -38.69 12.68 9.93
N ALA A 62 -38.85 12.47 8.63
CA ALA A 62 -38.31 11.29 7.94
C ALA A 62 -36.77 11.26 7.96
N VAL A 63 -36.11 12.39 7.73
CA VAL A 63 -34.63 12.50 7.79
C VAL A 63 -34.12 12.22 9.21
N ILE A 64 -34.82 12.75 10.22
CA ILE A 64 -34.46 12.54 11.63
C ILE A 64 -34.66 11.06 12.03
N ALA A 65 -35.77 10.45 11.60
CA ALA A 65 -36.09 9.06 11.90
C ALA A 65 -35.10 8.05 11.27
N ASP A 66 -34.51 8.39 10.12
CA ASP A 66 -33.49 7.56 9.43
C ASP A 66 -32.12 7.64 10.12
N ALA A 67 -31.69 8.83 10.55
CA ALA A 67 -30.32 9.06 11.01
C ALA A 67 -30.10 8.83 12.51
N LEU A 68 -31.08 9.14 13.37
CA LEU A 68 -30.91 9.06 14.83
C LEU A 68 -30.64 7.64 15.37
N PRO A 69 -31.16 6.54 14.79
CA PRO A 69 -30.84 5.18 15.27
C PRO A 69 -29.34 4.85 15.24
N GLY A 70 -28.61 5.28 14.20
CA GLY A 70 -27.16 5.06 14.10
C GLY A 70 -26.36 5.83 15.16
N ILE A 71 -26.76 7.09 15.39
CA ILE A 71 -26.16 7.95 16.43
C ILE A 71 -26.42 7.38 17.83
N ALA A 72 -27.65 6.90 18.07
CA ALA A 72 -28.05 6.28 19.33
C ALA A 72 -27.25 5.00 19.61
N ASP A 73 -27.08 4.14 18.61
CA ASP A 73 -26.31 2.89 18.74
C ASP A 73 -24.85 3.14 19.11
N ARG A 74 -24.18 4.12 18.47
CA ARG A 74 -22.80 4.50 18.81
C ARG A 74 -22.69 5.14 20.20
N ALA A 75 -23.69 5.91 20.61
CA ALA A 75 -23.75 6.49 21.95
C ALA A 75 -23.90 5.42 23.05
N ILE A 76 -24.69 4.37 22.77
CA ILE A 76 -24.82 3.20 23.66
C ILE A 76 -23.47 2.48 23.79
N GLU A 77 -22.78 2.25 22.67
CA GLU A 77 -21.45 1.61 22.67
C GLU A 77 -20.44 2.42 23.50
N LEU A 78 -20.40 3.73 23.33
CA LEU A 78 -19.52 4.62 24.09
C LEU A 78 -19.81 4.56 25.61
N ALA A 79 -21.08 4.61 26.02
CA ALA A 79 -21.45 4.49 27.44
C ALA A 79 -21.12 3.11 28.02
N GLN A 80 -21.26 2.04 27.23
CA GLN A 80 -20.88 0.70 27.66
C GLN A 80 -19.38 0.58 27.90
N VAL A 81 -18.55 1.22 27.05
CA VAL A 81 -17.10 1.31 27.24
C VAL A 81 -16.75 2.07 28.53
N GLU A 82 -17.40 3.21 28.80
CA GLU A 82 -17.18 4.00 30.02
C GLU A 82 -17.52 3.20 31.29
N ILE A 83 -18.64 2.46 31.29
CA ILE A 83 -19.07 1.62 32.41
C ILE A 83 -18.15 0.41 32.58
N ALA A 84 -17.73 -0.24 31.48
CA ALA A 84 -16.82 -1.38 31.53
C ALA A 84 -15.48 -0.98 32.15
N GLN A 85 -14.90 0.14 31.69
CA GLN A 85 -13.67 0.69 32.25
C GLN A 85 -13.81 0.94 33.76
N ALA A 86 -14.92 1.54 34.20
CA ALA A 86 -15.14 1.79 35.62
C ALA A 86 -15.38 0.50 36.44
N ARG A 87 -16.11 -0.49 35.91
CA ARG A 87 -16.31 -1.78 36.58
C ARG A 87 -15.00 -2.53 36.76
N ASP A 88 -14.10 -2.46 35.78
CA ASP A 88 -12.77 -3.05 35.84
C ASP A 88 -11.90 -2.41 36.93
N GLU A 89 -11.99 -1.09 37.13
CA GLU A 89 -11.34 -0.41 38.26
C GLU A 89 -11.91 -0.85 39.64
N SER A 90 -13.13 -1.40 39.69
CA SER A 90 -13.81 -1.84 40.92
C SER A 90 -13.69 -3.34 41.22
N GLY A 91 -13.37 -4.18 40.22
CA GLY A 91 -13.27 -5.64 40.35
C GLY A 91 -14.60 -6.40 40.52
N GLN A 92 -15.74 -5.80 40.18
CA GLN A 92 -17.08 -6.43 40.25
C GLN A 92 -17.37 -7.30 39.00
N PRO A 93 -18.13 -8.41 39.11
CA PRO A 93 -18.47 -9.29 37.99
C PRO A 93 -19.50 -8.68 37.01
N TYR A 94 -19.43 -9.12 35.75
CA TYR A 94 -20.31 -8.66 34.66
C TYR A 94 -21.65 -9.42 34.65
N PRO A 95 -22.81 -8.77 34.83
CA PRO A 95 -24.09 -9.36 34.46
C PRO A 95 -24.34 -9.29 32.95
N PRO A 96 -25.23 -10.14 32.39
CA PRO A 96 -25.59 -10.10 30.97
C PRO A 96 -26.24 -8.75 30.64
N THR A 97 -25.67 -8.03 29.68
CA THR A 97 -26.21 -6.75 29.21
C THR A 97 -27.46 -7.00 28.37
N ALA A 98 -28.62 -6.57 28.84
CA ALA A 98 -29.74 -6.30 27.96
C ALA A 98 -29.40 -5.03 27.17
N ARG A 99 -29.44 -5.10 25.84
CA ARG A 99 -29.26 -3.91 25.00
C ARG A 99 -30.57 -3.10 25.08
N PRO A 100 -30.56 -1.88 25.63
CA PRO A 100 -31.76 -1.05 25.63
C PRO A 100 -32.13 -0.71 24.19
N THR A 101 -33.41 -0.79 23.86
CA THR A 101 -33.92 -0.38 22.54
C THR A 101 -33.74 1.13 22.42
N PRO A 102 -33.20 1.65 21.29
CA PRO A 102 -33.16 3.09 21.05
C PRO A 102 -34.55 3.70 21.25
N GLY A 103 -34.63 4.80 22.00
CA GLY A 103 -35.90 5.48 22.27
C GLY A 103 -36.60 5.94 20.99
N ASP A 104 -37.92 6.11 21.04
CA ASP A 104 -38.69 6.67 19.92
C ASP A 104 -38.52 8.20 19.87
N PHE A 105 -37.81 8.70 18.86
CA PHE A 105 -37.52 10.13 18.69
C PHE A 105 -38.55 10.88 17.81
N THR A 106 -39.61 10.20 17.34
CA THR A 106 -40.59 10.77 16.39
C THR A 106 -41.38 11.96 16.96
N GLY A 107 -41.77 11.91 18.24
CA GLY A 107 -42.53 12.98 18.90
C GLY A 107 -41.73 14.26 19.17
N TRP A 108 -40.41 14.15 19.33
CA TRP A 108 -39.53 15.32 19.42
C TRP A 108 -39.30 15.93 18.04
N ALA A 109 -39.03 15.09 17.03
CA ALA A 109 -38.84 15.51 15.65
C ALA A 109 -40.05 16.31 15.12
N SER A 110 -41.27 15.87 15.45
CA SER A 110 -42.49 16.60 15.11
C SER A 110 -42.57 17.97 15.81
N THR A 111 -42.13 18.07 17.07
CA THR A 111 -42.19 19.32 17.84
C THR A 111 -41.16 20.34 17.34
N ALA A 112 -39.93 19.91 17.06
CA ALA A 112 -38.87 20.77 16.52
C ALA A 112 -39.20 21.27 15.11
N ALA A 113 -39.74 20.39 14.26
CA ALA A 113 -40.19 20.76 12.92
C ALA A 113 -41.35 21.77 12.98
N THR A 114 -42.30 21.60 13.90
CA THR A 114 -43.43 22.53 14.09
C THR A 114 -42.96 23.91 14.56
N ALA A 115 -42.00 23.97 15.50
CA ALA A 115 -41.45 25.22 16.01
C ALA A 115 -40.66 26.01 14.95
N LEU A 116 -39.88 25.31 14.12
CA LEU A 116 -39.19 25.91 12.98
C LEU A 116 -40.20 26.52 12.00
N VAL A 117 -41.20 25.74 11.60
CA VAL A 117 -42.27 26.21 10.70
C VAL A 117 -42.99 27.44 11.27
N ALA A 118 -43.30 27.46 12.57
CA ALA A 118 -43.93 28.60 13.22
C ALA A 118 -43.02 29.85 13.21
N ALA A 119 -41.71 29.70 13.43
CA ALA A 119 -40.74 30.80 13.37
C ALA A 119 -40.62 31.37 11.95
N LEU A 120 -40.69 30.52 10.92
CA LEU A 120 -40.65 30.92 9.51
C LEU A 120 -41.88 31.70 9.08
N VAL A 121 -43.06 31.20 9.45
CA VAL A 121 -44.32 31.90 9.18
C VAL A 121 -44.33 33.25 9.88
N LYS A 122 -43.83 33.33 11.12
CA LYS A 122 -43.72 34.60 11.86
C LYS A 122 -42.75 35.58 11.19
N ALA A 123 -41.54 35.14 10.85
CA ALA A 123 -40.53 36.00 10.19
C ALA A 123 -41.00 36.52 8.83
N ALA A 124 -41.70 35.69 8.05
CA ALA A 124 -42.29 36.11 6.79
C ALA A 124 -43.46 37.09 6.97
N THR A 125 -44.32 36.86 7.97
CA THR A 125 -45.45 37.76 8.29
C THR A 125 -44.96 39.14 8.73
N ASP A 126 -43.92 39.17 9.55
CA ASP A 126 -43.26 40.40 10.04
C ASP A 126 -42.62 41.19 8.86
N ALA A 127 -42.17 40.52 7.80
CA ALA A 127 -41.56 41.15 6.63
C ALA A 127 -42.56 41.70 5.60
N THR A 128 -43.81 41.20 5.57
CA THR A 128 -44.85 41.63 4.61
C THR A 128 -45.79 42.74 5.12
N THR A 129 -45.65 43.18 6.37
CA THR A 129 -46.57 44.15 7.00
C THR A 129 -45.85 45.49 7.21
N PRO A 130 -46.14 46.55 6.41
CA PRO A 130 -45.59 47.88 6.70
C PRO A 130 -46.22 48.45 7.97
N ALA A 131 -45.44 49.18 8.77
CA ALA A 131 -45.85 49.80 10.04
C ALA A 131 -47.09 50.72 9.97
N ASP A 132 -47.50 51.13 8.75
CA ASP A 132 -48.50 52.18 8.52
C ASP A 132 -49.83 51.68 7.88
N GLY A 133 -49.99 50.37 7.62
CA GLY A 133 -51.29 49.77 7.24
C GLY A 133 -51.94 50.23 5.91
N LYS A 134 -51.25 50.99 5.04
CA LYS A 134 -51.77 51.46 3.74
C LYS A 134 -51.18 50.70 2.55
N VAL A 135 -52.04 50.27 1.63
CA VAL A 135 -51.66 49.61 0.37
C VAL A 135 -51.26 50.67 -0.67
N ALA A 136 -49.98 50.69 -1.05
CA ALA A 136 -49.46 51.57 -2.11
C ALA A 136 -49.61 50.92 -3.51
N SER A 137 -49.81 51.76 -4.53
CA SER A 137 -50.31 51.41 -5.88
C SER A 137 -49.25 50.94 -6.89
N ASP A 138 -48.14 50.34 -6.47
CA ASP A 138 -47.11 49.80 -7.38
C ASP A 138 -46.99 48.28 -7.21
N THR A 139 -47.67 47.56 -8.10
CA THR A 139 -47.85 46.11 -8.05
C THR A 139 -46.57 45.34 -8.39
N ALA A 140 -45.62 45.92 -9.13
CA ALA A 140 -44.39 45.23 -9.53
C ALA A 140 -43.27 45.40 -8.49
N GLY A 141 -43.14 46.61 -7.94
CA GLY A 141 -42.17 46.90 -6.87
C GLY A 141 -42.46 46.12 -5.58
N GLN A 142 -43.74 45.95 -5.22
CA GLN A 142 -44.15 45.18 -4.05
C GLN A 142 -43.95 43.67 -4.20
N VAL A 143 -44.22 43.11 -5.39
CA VAL A 143 -43.95 41.68 -5.66
C VAL A 143 -42.46 41.41 -5.56
N LYS A 144 -41.61 42.32 -6.08
CA LYS A 144 -40.16 42.20 -5.94
C LYS A 144 -39.69 42.33 -4.49
N ALA A 145 -40.19 43.31 -3.74
CA ALA A 145 -39.85 43.49 -2.33
C ALA A 145 -40.34 42.30 -1.46
N ALA A 146 -41.51 41.75 -1.75
CA ALA A 146 -42.02 40.55 -1.11
C ALA A 146 -41.16 39.32 -1.46
N LEU A 147 -40.73 39.17 -2.71
CA LEU A 147 -39.82 38.10 -3.13
C LEU A 147 -38.44 38.21 -2.46
N ASP A 148 -37.89 39.43 -2.37
CA ASP A 148 -36.63 39.73 -1.70
C ASP A 148 -36.74 39.44 -0.18
N ALA A 149 -37.87 39.77 0.45
CA ALA A 149 -38.17 39.44 1.85
C ALA A 149 -38.34 37.93 2.09
N VAL A 150 -38.97 37.20 1.18
CA VAL A 150 -39.12 35.73 1.26
C VAL A 150 -37.78 35.04 1.10
N ASN A 151 -36.93 35.51 0.19
CA ASN A 151 -35.56 34.99 0.04
C ASN A 151 -34.73 35.25 1.31
N ALA A 152 -34.91 36.40 1.97
CA ALA A 152 -34.26 36.68 3.25
C ALA A 152 -34.78 35.79 4.39
N ALA A 153 -36.11 35.61 4.49
CA ALA A 153 -36.72 34.71 5.48
C ALA A 153 -36.33 33.23 5.24
N ALA A 154 -36.17 32.82 3.98
CA ALA A 154 -35.66 31.50 3.63
C ALA A 154 -34.19 31.32 3.99
N ALA A 155 -33.36 32.35 3.82
CA ALA A 155 -31.97 32.31 4.26
C ALA A 155 -31.89 32.20 5.79
N ASP A 156 -32.69 32.97 6.52
CA ASP A 156 -32.79 32.89 7.98
C ASP A 156 -33.27 31.49 8.42
N ALA A 157 -34.24 30.91 7.70
CA ALA A 157 -34.72 29.54 7.93
C ALA A 157 -33.61 28.51 7.99
N VAL A 158 -32.76 28.53 6.97
CA VAL A 158 -31.65 27.60 6.80
C VAL A 158 -30.63 27.76 7.92
N THR A 159 -30.40 28.98 8.41
CA THR A 159 -29.51 29.20 9.55
C THR A 159 -30.04 28.62 10.87
N GLN A 160 -31.36 28.51 11.02
CA GLN A 160 -32.00 27.93 12.20
C GLN A 160 -32.05 26.39 12.16
N VAL A 161 -31.88 25.74 11.00
CA VAL A 161 -31.96 24.27 10.86
C VAL A 161 -30.73 23.54 11.39
N GLY A 162 -29.53 24.11 11.23
CA GLY A 162 -28.29 23.52 11.75
C GLY A 162 -28.32 23.27 13.26
N PRO A 163 -28.63 24.30 14.08
CA PRO A 163 -28.80 24.15 15.53
C PRO A 163 -29.84 23.11 15.94
N ILE A 164 -30.88 22.88 15.13
CA ILE A 164 -31.90 21.85 15.39
C ILE A 164 -31.30 20.45 15.21
N GLY A 165 -30.53 20.22 14.15
CA GLY A 165 -29.82 18.96 13.92
C GLY A 165 -28.83 18.64 15.03
N ASP A 166 -28.05 19.64 15.47
CA ASP A 166 -27.11 19.50 16.59
C ASP A 166 -27.84 19.18 17.90
N THR A 167 -28.98 19.83 18.15
CA THR A 167 -29.83 19.59 19.32
C THR A 167 -30.43 18.18 19.27
N ALA A 168 -30.83 17.68 18.09
CA ALA A 168 -31.35 16.33 17.88
C ALA A 168 -30.31 15.27 18.24
N ALA A 169 -29.10 15.42 17.70
CA ALA A 169 -28.00 14.49 17.93
C ALA A 169 -27.57 14.49 19.40
N ALA A 170 -27.41 15.67 20.01
CA ALA A 170 -27.06 15.80 21.42
C ALA A 170 -28.09 15.13 22.34
N ARG A 171 -29.38 15.26 22.01
CA ARG A 171 -30.46 14.60 22.76
C ARG A 171 -30.44 13.09 22.59
N ALA A 172 -30.28 12.59 21.37
CA ALA A 172 -30.19 11.15 21.10
C ALA A 172 -29.01 10.52 21.85
N VAL A 173 -27.85 11.18 21.88
CA VAL A 173 -26.70 10.77 22.70
C VAL A 173 -27.04 10.79 24.18
N GLY A 174 -27.64 11.88 24.69
CA GLY A 174 -27.99 12.03 26.11
C GLY A 174 -28.99 10.97 26.59
N ASP A 175 -30.11 10.82 25.89
CA ASP A 175 -31.19 9.88 26.23
C ASP A 175 -30.70 8.43 26.17
N SER A 176 -29.88 8.08 25.16
CA SER A 176 -29.34 6.73 24.99
C SER A 176 -28.32 6.38 26.08
N ARG A 177 -27.39 7.30 26.41
CA ARG A 177 -26.42 7.10 27.50
C ARG A 177 -27.12 7.02 28.86
N MET A 178 -28.15 7.84 29.09
CA MET A 178 -28.96 7.84 30.30
C MET A 178 -29.63 6.48 30.56
N ALA A 179 -30.17 5.85 29.52
CA ALA A 179 -30.76 4.52 29.64
C ALA A 179 -29.73 3.49 30.14
N VAL A 180 -28.53 3.49 29.54
CA VAL A 180 -27.43 2.62 29.96
C VAL A 180 -27.00 2.92 31.41
N PHE A 181 -26.91 4.20 31.80
CA PHE A 181 -26.53 4.56 33.17
C PHE A 181 -27.59 4.19 34.22
N ARG A 182 -28.88 4.28 33.88
CA ARG A 182 -29.97 3.82 34.76
C ARG A 182 -29.95 2.32 34.98
N ASP A 183 -29.71 1.56 33.92
CA ASP A 183 -29.60 0.10 33.98
C ASP A 183 -28.35 -0.37 34.75
N ASN A 184 -27.39 0.53 34.99
CA ASN A 184 -26.14 0.28 35.72
C ASN A 184 -25.98 1.23 36.93
N SER A 185 -27.07 1.50 37.65
CA SER A 185 -27.10 2.39 38.82
C SER A 185 -26.27 1.89 40.01
N ASP A 186 -25.85 0.63 39.99
CA ASP A 186 -24.91 0.03 40.95
C ASP A 186 -23.49 0.59 40.82
N VAL A 187 -23.08 1.02 39.62
CA VAL A 187 -21.73 1.53 39.34
C VAL A 187 -21.72 3.03 39.10
N VAL A 188 -22.79 3.56 38.53
CA VAL A 188 -23.04 4.99 38.37
C VAL A 188 -24.11 5.41 39.39
N PRO A 189 -23.76 5.68 40.66
CA PRO A 189 -24.76 6.13 41.64
C PRO A 189 -25.26 7.55 41.39
N GLU A 190 -24.42 8.39 40.79
CA GLU A 190 -24.67 9.81 40.56
C GLU A 190 -24.30 10.22 39.13
N LEU A 191 -25.02 11.18 38.58
CA LEU A 191 -24.75 11.85 37.32
C LEU A 191 -24.46 13.31 37.61
N ARG A 192 -23.37 13.84 37.05
CA ARG A 192 -23.02 15.25 37.14
C ARG A 192 -23.46 15.95 35.85
N PHE A 193 -24.14 17.07 35.99
CA PHE A 193 -24.37 17.98 34.88
C PHE A 193 -23.09 18.76 34.60
N THR A 194 -22.63 18.75 33.35
CA THR A 194 -21.40 19.44 32.93
C THR A 194 -21.72 20.33 31.74
N ALA A 195 -21.49 21.63 31.88
CA ALA A 195 -21.62 22.64 30.85
C ALA A 195 -20.24 23.23 30.51
N ILE A 196 -20.04 23.59 29.24
CA ILE A 196 -18.88 24.41 28.85
C ILE A 196 -19.18 25.84 29.30
N GLU A 197 -18.35 26.39 30.20
CA GLU A 197 -18.47 27.77 30.66
C GLU A 197 -17.71 28.72 29.72
N ASP A 198 -18.43 29.34 28.79
CA ASP A 198 -17.92 30.42 27.96
C ASP A 198 -18.94 31.57 27.87
N SER A 199 -18.63 32.61 27.09
CA SER A 199 -19.49 33.79 26.94
C SER A 199 -20.83 33.50 26.25
N LYS A 200 -21.06 32.28 25.76
CA LYS A 200 -22.28 31.84 25.06
C LYS A 200 -23.13 30.89 25.91
N THR A 201 -22.73 30.60 27.14
CA THR A 201 -23.46 29.70 28.06
C THR A 201 -24.66 30.41 28.68
N SER A 202 -25.82 29.75 28.71
CA SER A 202 -27.02 30.32 29.35
C SER A 202 -26.88 30.36 30.87
N GLN A 203 -27.52 31.34 31.52
CA GLN A 203 -27.55 31.45 32.99
C GLN A 203 -28.08 30.17 33.66
N VAL A 204 -28.99 29.46 32.98
CA VAL A 204 -29.53 28.17 33.46
C VAL A 204 -28.47 27.08 33.45
N CYS A 205 -27.63 26.99 32.40
CA CYS A 205 -26.55 26.01 32.33
C CYS A 205 -25.43 26.32 33.32
N GLN A 206 -25.09 27.60 33.51
CA GLN A 206 -24.12 28.03 34.53
C GLN A 206 -24.58 27.69 35.95
N HIS A 207 -25.88 27.82 36.23
CA HIS A 207 -26.42 27.47 37.54
C HIS A 207 -26.48 25.96 37.80
N LEU A 208 -26.67 25.15 36.75
CA LEU A 208 -26.75 23.70 36.84
C LEU A 208 -25.38 23.00 36.72
N ASP A 209 -24.32 23.71 36.32
CA ASP A 209 -22.99 23.11 36.20
C ASP A 209 -22.48 22.57 37.54
N GLY A 210 -21.97 21.33 37.51
CA GLY A 210 -21.51 20.63 38.70
C GLY A 210 -22.61 20.04 39.59
N ALA A 211 -23.90 20.30 39.32
CA ALA A 211 -25.00 19.69 40.07
C ALA A 211 -25.02 18.17 39.85
N THR A 212 -25.11 17.40 40.94
CA THR A 212 -25.16 15.94 40.92
C THR A 212 -26.57 15.44 41.20
N PHE A 213 -27.02 14.48 40.40
CA PHE A 213 -28.33 13.85 40.49
C PHE A 213 -28.15 12.35 40.68
N SER A 214 -28.92 11.72 41.56
CA SER A 214 -28.89 10.26 41.66
C SER A 214 -29.45 9.64 40.37
N THR A 215 -28.85 8.55 39.89
CA THR A 215 -29.30 7.85 38.67
C THR A 215 -30.73 7.31 38.74
N THR A 216 -31.26 7.10 39.95
CA THR A 216 -32.63 6.61 40.18
C THR A 216 -33.62 7.72 40.52
N ALA A 217 -33.19 8.98 40.61
CA ALA A 217 -34.06 10.09 40.93
C ALA A 217 -35.00 10.44 39.77
N ASN A 218 -36.26 10.74 40.08
CA ASN A 218 -37.20 11.31 39.11
C ASN A 218 -36.87 12.81 38.90
N GLY A 219 -36.88 13.28 37.65
CA GLY A 219 -36.67 14.70 37.33
C GLY A 219 -35.22 15.10 37.03
N ILE A 220 -34.35 14.17 36.62
CA ILE A 220 -32.98 14.49 36.17
C ILE A 220 -33.06 15.40 34.93
N PRO A 221 -32.43 16.59 34.94
CA PRO A 221 -32.44 17.47 33.78
C PRO A 221 -31.76 16.79 32.60
N GLN A 222 -32.49 16.59 31.50
CA GLN A 222 -31.96 15.98 30.26
C GLN A 222 -31.45 17.09 29.34
N PRO A 223 -30.12 17.30 29.22
CA PRO A 223 -29.58 18.18 28.19
C PRO A 223 -29.83 17.56 26.80
N PRO A 224 -30.11 18.37 25.76
CA PRO A 224 -30.09 19.83 25.73
C PRO A 224 -31.36 20.49 26.32
N ILE A 225 -31.18 21.52 27.17
CA ILE A 225 -32.29 22.26 27.84
C ILE A 225 -32.83 23.41 26.96
N HIS A 226 -32.00 23.94 26.06
CA HIS A 226 -32.34 24.96 25.09
C HIS A 226 -31.66 24.65 23.75
N PRO A 227 -32.12 25.23 22.62
CA PRO A 227 -31.41 25.09 21.34
C PRO A 227 -29.94 25.52 21.47
N GLY A 228 -29.01 24.76 20.88
CA GLY A 228 -27.57 25.04 20.95
C GLY A 228 -26.93 24.82 22.33
N CYS A 229 -27.60 24.09 23.21
CA CYS A 229 -27.06 23.71 24.52
C CYS A 229 -25.90 22.73 24.36
N ARG A 230 -24.73 23.08 24.91
CA ARG A 230 -23.48 22.30 24.85
C ARG A 230 -23.16 21.60 26.18
N SER A 231 -24.17 21.36 27.01
CA SER A 231 -24.02 20.59 28.25
C SER A 231 -24.33 19.11 28.02
N HIS A 232 -23.77 18.27 28.88
CA HIS A 232 -24.03 16.83 28.89
C HIS A 232 -24.04 16.30 30.33
N LEU A 233 -24.56 15.09 30.51
CA LEU A 233 -24.51 14.39 31.79
C LEU A 233 -23.32 13.45 31.79
N ALA A 234 -22.40 13.68 32.72
CA ALA A 234 -21.25 12.84 32.97
C ALA A 234 -21.56 11.84 34.10
N ALA A 235 -21.17 10.58 33.93
CA ALA A 235 -21.28 9.57 34.99
C ALA A 235 -20.29 9.87 36.13
N VAL A 236 -20.78 9.88 37.38
CA VAL A 236 -19.93 9.93 38.58
C VAL A 236 -19.84 8.53 39.14
N MET A 237 -18.65 7.94 39.04
CA MET A 237 -18.42 6.55 39.43
C MET A 237 -18.29 6.40 40.94
N GLY A 238 -19.04 5.47 41.54
CA GLY A 238 -19.13 5.28 42.99
C GLY A 238 -18.01 4.47 43.64
N ILE A 239 -16.80 4.44 43.07
CA ILE A 239 -15.79 3.43 43.42
C ILE A 239 -14.70 4.03 44.31
N LYS A 240 -14.60 3.56 45.56
CA LYS A 240 -13.42 3.77 46.41
C LYS A 240 -12.34 2.76 46.01
N ARG A 241 -11.26 3.25 45.42
CA ARG A 241 -10.05 2.46 45.11
C ARG A 241 -9.49 1.79 46.36
N LYS A 242 -8.97 0.56 46.22
CA LYS A 242 -8.28 -0.13 47.30
C LYS A 242 -7.04 0.68 47.69
N ALA A 243 -6.98 1.16 48.93
CA ALA A 243 -5.85 1.94 49.40
C ALA A 243 -4.54 1.12 49.28
N GLY A 244 -3.55 1.65 48.54
CA GLY A 244 -2.20 1.10 48.46
C GLY A 244 -1.84 0.27 47.22
N ALA A 245 -2.64 0.24 46.15
CA ALA A 245 -2.26 -0.43 44.90
C ALA A 245 -1.08 0.27 44.20
N THR A 246 -0.10 -0.50 43.71
CA THR A 246 1.10 0.07 43.06
C THR A 246 0.86 0.33 41.57
N ALA A 247 1.52 1.36 41.00
CA ALA A 247 1.38 1.75 39.59
C ALA A 247 1.63 0.62 38.58
N LYS A 248 2.40 -0.41 38.98
CA LYS A 248 2.75 -1.57 38.16
C LYS A 248 1.69 -2.66 38.17
N GLU A 249 0.87 -2.72 39.21
CA GLU A 249 -0.30 -3.61 39.30
C GLU A 249 -1.48 -3.04 38.54
N ILE A 250 -1.62 -1.71 38.57
CA ILE A 250 -2.56 -0.93 37.76
C ILE A 250 -2.28 -1.19 36.26
N ASP A 251 -1.04 -0.99 35.80
CA ASP A 251 -0.66 -1.23 34.40
C ASP A 251 -0.78 -2.71 33.97
N ARG A 252 -0.63 -3.67 34.88
CA ARG A 252 -0.75 -5.11 34.53
C ARG A 252 -2.20 -5.53 34.31
N GLN A 253 -3.14 -4.95 35.04
CA GLN A 253 -4.56 -5.27 34.95
C GLN A 253 -5.18 -4.67 33.68
N ASP A 254 -4.79 -3.43 33.33
CA ASP A 254 -5.25 -2.73 32.13
C ASP A 254 -4.92 -3.48 30.82
N TRP A 255 -3.74 -4.12 30.75
CA TRP A 255 -3.28 -4.81 29.54
C TRP A 255 -3.82 -6.24 29.35
N ALA A 256 -4.37 -6.87 30.39
CA ALA A 256 -5.00 -8.19 30.28
C ALA A 256 -6.42 -8.09 29.72
N VAL A 257 -7.12 -7.02 30.10
CA VAL A 257 -8.49 -6.69 29.66
C VAL A 257 -8.50 -6.24 28.20
N TYR A 258 -7.58 -5.35 27.80
CA TYR A 258 -7.43 -4.92 26.40
C TYR A 258 -7.35 -6.09 25.40
N ARG A 259 -6.60 -7.14 25.76
CA ARG A 259 -6.42 -8.34 24.92
C ARG A 259 -7.58 -9.33 24.95
N ARG A 260 -8.47 -9.23 25.95
CA ARG A 260 -9.70 -10.04 26.01
C ARG A 260 -10.79 -9.36 25.19
N LEU A 261 -10.95 -8.06 25.33
CA LEU A 261 -11.88 -7.23 24.56
C LEU A 261 -11.57 -7.25 23.07
N GLN A 262 -10.29 -7.23 22.66
CA GLN A 262 -9.91 -7.43 21.26
C GLN A 262 -10.34 -8.79 20.69
N ARG A 263 -10.33 -9.85 21.50
CA ARG A 263 -10.74 -11.19 21.07
C ARG A 263 -12.26 -11.34 21.04
N GLN A 264 -12.94 -10.71 21.97
CA GLN A 264 -14.40 -10.77 22.08
C GLN A 264 -15.04 -9.88 21.01
N ALA A 265 -14.55 -8.65 20.81
CA ALA A 265 -14.99 -7.78 19.73
C ALA A 265 -14.65 -8.35 18.34
N ALA A 266 -13.55 -9.10 18.17
CA ALA A 266 -13.28 -9.82 16.93
C ALA A 266 -14.25 -10.99 16.70
N ALA A 267 -14.72 -11.65 17.77
CA ALA A 267 -15.73 -12.71 17.70
C ALA A 267 -17.14 -12.16 17.45
N ASP A 268 -17.47 -11.03 18.06
CA ASP A 268 -18.76 -10.34 17.91
C ASP A 268 -18.86 -9.66 16.53
N GLN A 269 -17.75 -9.11 16.01
CA GLN A 269 -17.67 -8.61 14.64
C GLN A 269 -17.80 -9.74 13.62
N ALA A 270 -17.21 -10.91 13.88
CA ALA A 270 -17.42 -12.11 13.06
C ALA A 270 -18.86 -12.65 13.11
N GLN A 271 -19.57 -12.48 14.24
CA GLN A 271 -20.99 -12.84 14.37
C GLN A 271 -21.94 -11.80 13.73
N ALA A 272 -21.60 -10.51 13.77
CA ALA A 272 -22.38 -9.42 13.17
C ALA A 272 -22.23 -9.38 11.63
N GLU A 273 -21.01 -9.55 11.12
CA GLU A 273 -20.74 -9.66 9.68
C GLU A 273 -21.30 -10.98 9.09
N GLY A 274 -21.51 -12.00 9.92
CA GLY A 274 -22.14 -13.27 9.54
C GLY A 274 -23.67 -13.24 9.43
N ARG A 275 -24.36 -12.13 9.73
CA ARG A 275 -25.84 -12.07 9.75
C ARG A 275 -26.48 -11.34 8.56
N ALA A 276 -25.69 -10.88 7.60
CA ALA A 276 -26.17 -10.27 6.35
C ALA A 276 -25.49 -10.83 5.08
N VAL A 277 -25.04 -12.09 5.12
CA VAL A 277 -24.62 -12.82 3.92
C VAL A 277 -25.50 -14.06 3.85
N GLU A 278 -26.48 -14.05 2.96
CA GLU A 278 -27.07 -15.31 2.49
C GLU A 278 -25.92 -16.22 2.06
N HIS A 279 -25.84 -17.42 2.65
CA HIS A 279 -24.85 -18.43 2.31
C HIS A 279 -24.86 -18.69 0.80
N LEU A 280 -23.96 -18.03 0.07
CA LEU A 280 -23.66 -18.37 -1.31
C LEU A 280 -22.73 -19.58 -1.27
N GLU A 281 -23.30 -20.77 -1.30
CA GLU A 281 -22.57 -22.00 -1.60
C GLU A 281 -21.88 -21.81 -2.96
N VAL A 282 -20.57 -21.56 -2.97
CA VAL A 282 -19.76 -21.69 -4.19
C VAL A 282 -19.71 -23.17 -4.51
N ARG A 283 -20.65 -23.61 -5.34
CA ARG A 283 -20.70 -24.98 -5.84
C ARG A 283 -19.55 -25.16 -6.82
N PHE A 284 -18.52 -25.89 -6.41
CA PHE A 284 -17.55 -26.45 -7.33
C PHE A 284 -18.26 -27.51 -8.19
N ALA A 285 -18.73 -27.11 -9.37
CA ALA A 285 -19.24 -28.05 -10.36
C ALA A 285 -18.06 -28.85 -10.94
N PRO A 286 -18.03 -30.19 -10.83
CA PRO A 286 -17.07 -30.99 -11.57
C PRO A 286 -17.53 -31.03 -13.03
N ALA A 287 -16.91 -30.22 -13.88
CA ALA A 287 -17.15 -30.24 -15.32
C ALA A 287 -15.85 -29.98 -16.09
N GLN A 288 -15.66 -30.73 -17.18
CA GLN A 288 -14.46 -30.79 -18.01
C GLN A 288 -13.94 -29.40 -18.43
N GLY A 289 -12.65 -29.15 -18.24
CA GLY A 289 -11.96 -27.90 -18.60
C GLY A 289 -10.53 -27.86 -18.06
N GLU A 290 -9.66 -27.03 -18.66
CA GLU A 290 -8.25 -26.90 -18.28
C GLU A 290 -8.08 -26.27 -16.87
N PRO A 291 -7.11 -26.74 -16.05
CA PRO A 291 -6.82 -26.15 -14.75
C PRO A 291 -6.43 -24.66 -14.87
N GLY A 292 -6.90 -23.80 -13.96
CA GLY A 292 -6.51 -22.38 -13.94
C GLY A 292 -7.47 -21.41 -14.63
N THR A 293 -8.58 -21.89 -15.19
CA THR A 293 -9.65 -21.03 -15.75
C THR A 293 -10.67 -20.60 -14.68
N PHE A 294 -11.16 -19.36 -14.77
CA PHE A 294 -12.19 -18.83 -13.89
C PHE A 294 -13.12 -17.85 -14.61
N THR A 295 -14.30 -17.61 -14.02
CA THR A 295 -15.27 -16.59 -14.50
C THR A 295 -15.72 -15.68 -13.38
N GLY A 296 -16.08 -14.43 -13.68
CA GLY A 296 -16.48 -13.46 -12.68
C GLY A 296 -17.07 -12.17 -13.27
N TYR A 297 -17.44 -11.24 -12.39
CA TYR A 297 -17.81 -9.88 -12.77
C TYR A 297 -16.72 -8.92 -12.31
N ALA A 298 -16.13 -8.17 -13.24
CA ALA A 298 -15.10 -7.17 -12.96
C ALA A 298 -15.68 -5.82 -12.51
N ALA A 299 -16.93 -5.54 -12.89
CA ALA A 299 -17.73 -4.43 -12.40
C ALA A 299 -19.22 -4.83 -12.46
N THR A 300 -20.03 -4.38 -11.52
CA THR A 300 -21.48 -4.56 -11.53
C THR A 300 -22.19 -3.21 -11.68
N TRP A 301 -23.43 -3.24 -12.19
CA TRP A 301 -24.22 -2.03 -12.40
C TRP A 301 -24.98 -1.60 -11.15
N GLY A 302 -25.22 -0.30 -11.01
CA GLY A 302 -26.12 0.27 -9.99
C GLY A 302 -25.48 0.56 -8.63
N GLU A 303 -24.57 -0.30 -8.16
CA GLU A 303 -23.87 -0.16 -6.88
C GLU A 303 -22.79 0.93 -6.93
N LEU A 304 -22.66 1.71 -5.84
CA LEU A 304 -21.57 2.66 -5.67
C LEU A 304 -20.32 1.91 -5.18
N ASP A 305 -19.21 2.13 -5.85
CA ASP A 305 -17.91 1.68 -5.40
C ASP A 305 -17.40 2.51 -4.21
N ARG A 306 -16.28 2.09 -3.62
CA ARG A 306 -15.61 2.77 -2.50
C ARG A 306 -15.21 4.22 -2.77
N HIS A 307 -15.22 4.65 -4.03
CA HIS A 307 -14.90 6.01 -4.44
C HIS A 307 -16.16 6.85 -4.70
N GLY A 308 -17.35 6.31 -4.39
CA GLY A 308 -18.62 6.98 -4.63
C GLY A 308 -18.97 7.06 -6.11
N THR A 309 -18.48 6.13 -6.94
CA THR A 309 -18.78 6.06 -8.36
C THR A 309 -19.50 4.76 -8.73
N ALA A 310 -20.41 4.83 -9.69
CA ALA A 310 -21.11 3.66 -10.22
C ALA A 310 -20.98 3.62 -11.74
N PHE A 311 -20.99 2.44 -12.34
CA PHE A 311 -21.03 2.31 -13.80
C PHE A 311 -22.47 2.16 -14.29
N ALA A 312 -22.80 2.87 -15.38
CA ALA A 312 -24.03 2.64 -16.11
C ALA A 312 -23.89 1.43 -17.05
N PRO A 313 -24.97 0.68 -17.32
CA PRO A 313 -24.96 -0.31 -18.40
C PRO A 313 -24.52 0.32 -19.72
N GLY A 314 -23.57 -0.32 -20.41
CA GLY A 314 -23.00 0.21 -21.66
C GLY A 314 -21.78 1.10 -21.49
N ALA A 315 -21.30 1.33 -20.26
CA ALA A 315 -20.17 2.22 -19.99
C ALA A 315 -18.86 1.78 -20.69
N PHE A 316 -18.63 0.48 -20.88
CA PHE A 316 -17.44 -0.07 -21.53
C PHE A 316 -17.67 -0.49 -22.98
N SER A 317 -18.92 -0.46 -23.48
CA SER A 317 -19.27 -0.89 -24.85
C SER A 317 -18.38 -0.27 -25.94
N SER A 318 -18.09 1.04 -25.84
CA SER A 318 -17.22 1.72 -26.81
C SER A 318 -15.76 1.25 -26.75
N SER A 319 -15.21 1.08 -25.55
CA SER A 319 -13.84 0.61 -25.34
C SER A 319 -13.67 -0.85 -25.79
N LEU A 320 -14.63 -1.73 -25.49
CA LEU A 320 -14.62 -3.11 -25.96
C LEU A 320 -14.70 -3.21 -27.49
N ALA A 321 -15.51 -2.38 -28.13
CA ALA A 321 -15.57 -2.30 -29.59
C ALA A 321 -14.22 -1.83 -30.18
N GLU A 322 -13.56 -0.87 -29.53
CA GLU A 322 -12.25 -0.37 -29.96
C GLU A 322 -11.14 -1.42 -29.79
N HIS A 323 -11.11 -2.14 -28.67
CA HIS A 323 -10.18 -3.24 -28.45
C HIS A 323 -10.33 -4.35 -29.48
N ARG A 324 -11.57 -4.68 -29.86
CA ARG A 324 -11.89 -5.64 -30.95
C ARG A 324 -11.42 -5.13 -32.30
N ALA A 325 -11.69 -3.86 -32.62
CA ALA A 325 -11.26 -3.24 -33.89
C ALA A 325 -9.74 -3.18 -34.03
N ARG A 326 -9.02 -2.93 -32.93
CA ARG A 326 -7.55 -2.88 -32.86
C ARG A 326 -6.89 -4.25 -32.67
N ASN A 327 -7.66 -5.33 -32.56
CA ASN A 327 -7.20 -6.68 -32.20
C ASN A 327 -6.25 -6.69 -30.99
N SER A 328 -6.57 -5.87 -29.99
CA SER A 328 -5.78 -5.71 -28.76
C SER A 328 -6.46 -6.43 -27.60
N ARG A 329 -5.68 -7.14 -26.77
CA ARG A 329 -6.19 -7.85 -25.59
C ARG A 329 -5.99 -7.00 -24.34
N LEU A 330 -6.96 -7.02 -23.44
CA LEU A 330 -6.84 -6.41 -22.12
C LEU A 330 -5.85 -7.24 -21.28
N PRO A 331 -4.91 -6.60 -20.56
CA PRO A 331 -4.00 -7.32 -19.67
C PRO A 331 -4.75 -7.82 -18.42
N MET A 332 -4.37 -9.01 -17.94
CA MET A 332 -4.79 -9.55 -16.65
C MET A 332 -3.69 -9.31 -15.63
N LEU A 333 -3.87 -8.30 -14.78
CA LEU A 333 -2.85 -7.89 -13.82
C LEU A 333 -3.14 -8.43 -12.41
N TRP A 334 -2.12 -8.40 -11.55
CA TRP A 334 -2.29 -8.59 -10.11
C TRP A 334 -2.22 -7.25 -9.38
N ASN A 335 -3.26 -6.91 -8.61
CA ASN A 335 -3.29 -5.71 -7.77
C ASN A 335 -2.95 -4.41 -8.53
N HIS A 336 -3.44 -4.27 -9.76
CA HIS A 336 -3.22 -3.09 -10.62
C HIS A 336 -1.75 -2.81 -10.98
N SER A 337 -0.84 -3.78 -10.80
CA SER A 337 0.58 -3.62 -11.13
C SER A 337 0.86 -3.98 -12.60
N PRO A 338 1.31 -3.03 -13.46
CA PRO A 338 1.60 -3.29 -14.88
C PRO A 338 2.68 -4.35 -15.11
N ASP A 339 3.60 -4.52 -14.15
CA ASP A 339 4.71 -5.48 -14.23
C ASP A 339 4.29 -6.91 -13.84
N GLN A 340 3.06 -7.11 -13.36
CA GLN A 340 2.57 -8.40 -12.87
C GLN A 340 1.39 -8.90 -13.71
N VAL A 341 1.67 -9.25 -14.96
CA VAL A 341 0.70 -9.95 -15.84
C VAL A 341 0.64 -11.42 -15.43
N ILE A 342 -0.52 -11.89 -14.96
CA ILE A 342 -0.70 -13.22 -14.37
C ILE A 342 -1.51 -14.20 -15.24
N GLY A 343 -2.08 -13.72 -16.33
CA GLY A 343 -3.03 -14.48 -17.13
C GLY A 343 -3.45 -13.79 -18.42
N SER A 344 -4.46 -14.37 -19.07
CA SER A 344 -5.12 -13.78 -20.24
C SER A 344 -6.64 -13.90 -20.14
N TRP A 345 -7.34 -12.87 -20.61
CA TRP A 345 -8.80 -12.90 -20.73
C TRP A 345 -9.20 -13.57 -22.04
N ASP A 346 -10.10 -14.56 -21.94
CA ASP A 346 -10.65 -15.30 -23.07
C ASP A 346 -11.95 -14.63 -23.57
N ALA A 347 -12.74 -14.06 -22.66
CA ALA A 347 -13.94 -13.30 -22.97
C ALA A 347 -14.16 -12.14 -22.00
N VAL A 348 -14.56 -10.99 -22.54
CA VAL A 348 -14.94 -9.76 -21.80
C VAL A 348 -16.16 -9.15 -22.46
N GLU A 349 -17.29 -9.15 -21.76
CA GLU A 349 -18.60 -8.76 -22.29
C GLU A 349 -19.43 -8.04 -21.24
N GLU A 350 -20.30 -7.12 -21.67
CA GLU A 350 -21.29 -6.49 -20.79
C GLU A 350 -22.60 -7.27 -20.89
N ASP A 351 -23.22 -7.56 -19.75
CA ASP A 351 -24.57 -8.12 -19.67
C ASP A 351 -25.48 -7.27 -18.77
N GLY A 352 -26.69 -7.75 -18.48
CA GLY A 352 -27.64 -7.04 -17.64
C GLY A 352 -27.20 -6.85 -16.18
N LYS A 353 -26.19 -7.58 -15.71
CA LYS A 353 -25.68 -7.53 -14.34
C LYS A 353 -24.38 -6.72 -14.22
N GLY A 354 -23.48 -6.83 -15.18
CA GLY A 354 -22.15 -6.22 -15.08
C GLY A 354 -21.24 -6.45 -16.28
N LEU A 355 -19.96 -6.08 -16.11
CA LEU A 355 -18.86 -6.47 -16.98
C LEU A 355 -18.43 -7.89 -16.62
N LYS A 356 -18.90 -8.87 -17.38
CA LYS A 356 -18.61 -10.29 -17.22
C LYS A 356 -17.30 -10.65 -17.89
N VAL A 357 -16.47 -11.41 -17.19
CA VAL A 357 -15.13 -11.82 -17.66
C VAL A 357 -14.93 -13.31 -17.48
N ALA A 358 -14.24 -13.92 -18.44
CA ALA A 358 -13.73 -15.27 -18.38
C ALA A 358 -12.26 -15.27 -18.79
N GLY A 359 -11.39 -15.91 -18.01
CA GLY A 359 -9.96 -15.91 -18.29
C GLY A 359 -9.23 -17.08 -17.67
N ARG A 360 -7.95 -17.19 -18.05
CA ARG A 360 -7.03 -18.23 -17.61
C ARG A 360 -5.78 -17.63 -16.98
N LEU A 361 -5.35 -18.19 -15.85
CA LEU A 361 -4.05 -17.89 -15.25
C LEU A 361 -2.95 -18.68 -15.95
N VAL A 362 -1.79 -18.07 -16.17
CA VAL A 362 -0.60 -18.76 -16.70
C VAL A 362 0.16 -19.38 -15.53
N THR A 363 -0.20 -20.61 -15.17
CA THR A 363 0.33 -21.32 -13.98
C THR A 363 1.78 -21.77 -14.15
N GLU A 364 2.33 -21.68 -15.36
CA GLU A 364 3.76 -21.90 -15.65
C GLU A 364 4.64 -20.74 -15.17
N THR A 365 4.04 -19.56 -14.94
CA THR A 365 4.73 -18.42 -14.32
C THR A 365 4.58 -18.48 -12.81
N ARG A 366 5.61 -18.02 -12.08
CA ARG A 366 5.56 -17.95 -10.61
C ARG A 366 4.36 -17.13 -10.12
N ALA A 367 4.13 -15.95 -10.69
CA ALA A 367 3.04 -15.08 -10.28
C ALA A 367 1.67 -15.68 -10.60
N GLY A 368 1.49 -16.30 -11.77
CA GLY A 368 0.25 -17.00 -12.11
C GLY A 368 -0.02 -18.24 -11.23
N ALA A 369 1.02 -19.00 -10.87
CA ALA A 369 0.91 -20.13 -9.94
C ALA A 369 0.51 -19.71 -8.52
N GLU A 370 1.13 -18.65 -8.01
CA GLU A 370 0.82 -18.08 -6.69
C GLU A 370 -0.61 -17.49 -6.68
N ALA A 371 -1.00 -16.74 -7.71
CA ALA A 371 -2.36 -16.23 -7.87
C ALA A 371 -3.39 -17.37 -7.93
N TYR A 372 -3.09 -18.46 -8.65
CA TYR A 372 -3.96 -19.63 -8.73
C TYR A 372 -4.11 -20.33 -7.38
N ALA A 373 -3.02 -20.48 -6.63
CA ALA A 373 -3.07 -21.07 -5.29
C ALA A 373 -3.92 -20.24 -4.32
N LEU A 374 -3.78 -18.91 -4.35
CA LEU A 374 -4.56 -18.00 -3.50
C LEU A 374 -6.04 -17.93 -3.91
N LEU A 375 -6.32 -17.98 -5.21
CA LEU A 375 -7.67 -18.05 -5.76
C LEU A 375 -8.35 -19.37 -5.35
N LYS A 376 -7.65 -20.50 -5.44
CA LYS A 376 -8.13 -21.82 -4.98
C LYS A 376 -8.36 -21.86 -3.46
N ALA A 377 -7.54 -21.17 -2.69
CA ALA A 377 -7.70 -21.05 -1.24
C ALA A 377 -8.82 -20.10 -0.81
N GLY A 378 -9.45 -19.37 -1.76
CA GLY A 378 -10.47 -18.36 -1.47
C GLY A 378 -9.92 -17.07 -0.83
N ALA A 379 -8.60 -16.96 -0.68
CA ALA A 379 -7.93 -15.78 -0.12
C ALA A 379 -7.88 -14.61 -1.12
N LEU A 380 -8.05 -14.90 -2.41
CA LEU A 380 -8.06 -13.94 -3.50
C LEU A 380 -9.30 -14.20 -4.37
N ASN A 381 -10.35 -13.38 -4.24
CA ASN A 381 -11.62 -13.59 -4.97
C ASN A 381 -12.23 -12.31 -5.56
N GLY A 382 -11.54 -11.17 -5.45
CA GLY A 382 -11.99 -9.88 -5.97
C GLY A 382 -11.50 -9.62 -7.39
N LEU A 383 -12.32 -8.91 -8.17
CA LEU A 383 -11.94 -8.36 -9.47
C LEU A 383 -12.09 -6.84 -9.45
N SER A 384 -11.19 -6.15 -10.12
CA SER A 384 -11.21 -4.69 -10.22
C SER A 384 -10.80 -4.24 -11.62
N VAL A 385 -11.29 -3.07 -12.03
CA VAL A 385 -11.04 -2.49 -13.36
C VAL A 385 -10.18 -1.24 -13.24
N GLY A 386 -9.16 -1.15 -14.09
CA GLY A 386 -8.42 0.08 -14.33
C GLY A 386 -8.94 0.73 -15.60
N PHE A 387 -9.36 1.98 -15.51
CA PHE A 387 -10.00 2.66 -16.63
C PHE A 387 -9.73 4.16 -16.60
N ARG A 388 -9.86 4.80 -17.77
CA ARG A 388 -9.89 6.25 -17.90
C ARG A 388 -11.33 6.69 -18.14
N ARG A 389 -11.80 7.61 -17.31
CA ARG A 389 -13.16 8.16 -17.38
C ARG A 389 -13.32 9.04 -18.63
N LEU A 390 -14.32 8.78 -19.46
CA LEU A 390 -14.61 9.58 -20.65
C LEU A 390 -15.84 10.48 -20.45
N ARG A 391 -16.93 9.93 -19.91
CA ARG A 391 -18.17 10.67 -19.62
C ARG A 391 -18.80 10.17 -18.32
N ASP A 392 -19.37 11.09 -17.57
CA ASP A 392 -20.09 10.80 -16.34
C ASP A 392 -21.28 11.75 -16.16
N GLN A 393 -22.14 11.42 -15.19
CA GLN A 393 -23.26 12.23 -14.75
C GLN A 393 -23.26 12.27 -13.22
N ALA A 394 -23.45 13.45 -12.65
CA ALA A 394 -23.60 13.60 -11.20
C ALA A 394 -24.90 12.91 -10.73
N ARG A 395 -24.84 12.21 -9.59
CA ARG A 395 -26.02 11.61 -8.97
C ARG A 395 -26.64 12.57 -7.95
N PRO A 396 -27.99 12.66 -7.87
CA PRO A 396 -28.66 13.27 -6.73
C PRO A 396 -28.32 12.48 -5.46
N GLY A 397 -27.76 13.12 -4.42
CA GLY A 397 -27.36 12.46 -3.17
C GLY A 397 -25.86 12.13 -3.04
N GLY A 398 -25.01 12.66 -3.92
CA GLY A 398 -23.56 12.48 -3.88
C GLY A 398 -23.07 11.30 -4.73
N GLY A 399 -21.85 11.43 -5.25
CA GLY A 399 -21.26 10.45 -6.17
C GLY A 399 -21.58 10.71 -7.66
N ARG A 400 -21.04 9.84 -8.53
CA ARG A 400 -21.13 9.99 -10.00
C ARG A 400 -21.45 8.67 -10.67
N THR A 401 -22.29 8.70 -11.70
CA THR A 401 -22.48 7.57 -12.61
C THR A 401 -21.58 7.75 -13.82
N ILE A 402 -20.63 6.84 -14.04
CA ILE A 402 -19.79 6.81 -15.23
C ILE A 402 -20.61 6.19 -16.36
N THR A 403 -20.85 6.96 -17.42
CA THR A 403 -21.65 6.57 -18.57
C THR A 403 -20.80 6.17 -19.78
N ALA A 404 -19.51 6.54 -19.79
CA ALA A 404 -18.52 6.02 -20.71
C ALA A 404 -17.13 5.96 -20.07
N ALA A 405 -16.47 4.82 -20.20
CA ALA A 405 -15.13 4.55 -19.70
C ALA A 405 -14.27 3.85 -20.76
N ASP A 406 -13.00 4.22 -20.80
CA ASP A 406 -11.95 3.59 -21.57
C ASP A 406 -11.26 2.55 -20.68
N LEU A 407 -11.53 1.27 -20.91
CA LEU A 407 -11.06 0.16 -20.09
C LEU A 407 -9.60 -0.14 -20.43
N ALA A 408 -8.70 0.03 -19.47
CA ALA A 408 -7.27 -0.17 -19.67
C ALA A 408 -6.80 -1.57 -19.25
N GLU A 409 -7.34 -2.08 -18.14
CA GLU A 409 -6.95 -3.37 -17.56
C GLU A 409 -8.04 -3.96 -16.65
N ILE A 410 -7.95 -5.26 -16.40
CA ILE A 410 -8.74 -5.93 -15.37
C ILE A 410 -7.78 -6.73 -14.47
N SER A 411 -7.88 -6.50 -13.17
CA SER A 411 -6.97 -7.06 -12.16
C SER A 411 -7.66 -8.06 -11.24
N LEU A 412 -6.91 -9.09 -10.83
CA LEU A 412 -7.26 -9.94 -9.69
C LEU A 412 -6.76 -9.28 -8.40
N VAL A 413 -7.66 -9.06 -7.45
CA VAL A 413 -7.40 -8.26 -6.24
C VAL A 413 -7.96 -8.93 -4.99
N GLY A 414 -7.33 -8.66 -3.84
CA GLY A 414 -7.86 -9.11 -2.55
C GLY A 414 -9.07 -8.29 -2.09
N ILE A 415 -9.10 -7.00 -2.44
CA ILE A 415 -10.11 -6.04 -2.01
C ILE A 415 -10.54 -5.19 -3.21
N PRO A 416 -11.68 -5.50 -3.85
CA PRO A 416 -12.15 -4.74 -5.00
C PRO A 416 -12.88 -3.46 -4.59
N SER A 417 -12.78 -2.43 -5.43
CA SER A 417 -13.47 -1.15 -5.21
C SER A 417 -14.98 -1.29 -5.31
N ASN A 418 -15.47 -2.14 -6.22
CA ASN A 418 -16.87 -2.56 -6.28
C ASN A 418 -17.06 -3.84 -5.43
N ALA A 419 -17.89 -3.77 -4.40
CA ALA A 419 -18.04 -4.86 -3.44
C ALA A 419 -18.73 -6.10 -4.02
N SER A 420 -19.40 -6.02 -5.17
CA SER A 420 -19.99 -7.15 -5.89
C SER A 420 -19.13 -7.69 -7.04
N ALA A 421 -17.99 -7.06 -7.34
CA ALA A 421 -17.06 -7.53 -8.36
C ALA A 421 -16.23 -8.72 -7.82
N ARG A 422 -16.65 -9.94 -8.16
CA ARG A 422 -16.06 -11.19 -7.65
C ARG A 422 -15.85 -12.23 -8.74
N VAL A 423 -14.92 -13.13 -8.47
CA VAL A 423 -14.80 -14.43 -9.15
C VAL A 423 -15.91 -15.34 -8.64
N ASN A 424 -16.69 -15.91 -9.56
CA ASN A 424 -17.84 -16.75 -9.25
C ASN A 424 -17.48 -18.24 -9.26
N GLU A 425 -16.61 -18.66 -10.19
CA GLU A 425 -16.27 -20.07 -10.41
C GLU A 425 -14.77 -20.23 -10.68
N VAL A 426 -14.13 -21.20 -10.04
CA VAL A 426 -12.70 -21.55 -10.23
C VAL A 426 -12.59 -23.04 -10.53
N ARG A 427 -11.92 -23.41 -11.63
CA ARG A 427 -11.74 -24.82 -12.01
C ARG A 427 -10.45 -25.42 -11.43
N ALA A 428 -10.58 -26.59 -10.80
CA ALA A 428 -9.49 -27.34 -10.19
C ALA A 428 -9.29 -28.71 -10.87
N ALA A 429 -8.04 -29.18 -10.93
CA ALA A 429 -7.73 -30.55 -11.33
C ALA A 429 -8.31 -31.58 -10.32
N PRO A 430 -8.68 -32.80 -10.75
CA PRO A 430 -9.21 -33.82 -9.86
C PRO A 430 -8.16 -34.26 -8.83
N ASN A 431 -8.46 -34.07 -7.55
CA ASN A 431 -7.62 -34.54 -6.44
C ASN A 431 -7.91 -36.02 -6.13
N ALA A 432 -6.87 -36.86 -6.09
CA ALA A 432 -6.92 -38.13 -5.37
C ALA A 432 -6.88 -37.85 -3.85
N GLY A 433 -7.76 -38.50 -3.09
CA GLY A 433 -7.91 -38.33 -1.63
C GLY A 433 -6.80 -38.99 -0.78
N PRO A 434 -6.87 -38.85 0.57
CA PRO A 434 -5.75 -39.16 1.46
C PRO A 434 -5.80 -40.54 2.15
N ASP A 435 -4.61 -40.96 2.64
CA ASP A 435 -4.25 -41.99 3.65
C ASP A 435 -3.80 -43.40 3.15
N PRO A 436 -2.98 -44.21 3.90
CA PRO A 436 -1.99 -43.97 4.97
C PRO A 436 -0.62 -44.73 4.85
N VAL A 437 0.34 -44.40 5.74
CA VAL A 437 1.59 -45.03 6.27
C VAL A 437 2.28 -46.27 5.60
N CYS A 438 3.63 -46.17 5.58
CA CYS A 438 4.71 -47.19 5.70
C CYS A 438 5.52 -47.60 4.44
N ALA A 439 6.82 -47.26 4.45
CA ALA A 439 7.91 -47.86 3.66
C ALA A 439 8.26 -49.27 4.23
N PRO A 440 9.04 -50.19 3.60
CA PRO A 440 10.15 -49.94 2.66
C PRO A 440 10.25 -50.93 1.47
N ASP A 441 11.16 -50.65 0.55
CA ASP A 441 12.10 -51.59 -0.07
C ASP A 441 12.40 -51.31 -1.54
N CYS A 442 13.67 -51.56 -1.77
CA CYS A 442 14.56 -51.19 -2.82
C CYS A 442 14.53 -52.14 -4.02
N HIS A 443 15.01 -51.57 -5.14
CA HIS A 443 15.88 -52.17 -6.16
C HIS A 443 15.31 -52.57 -7.52
N HIS A 444 16.02 -52.02 -8.53
CA HIS A 444 16.42 -52.60 -9.81
C HIS A 444 15.30 -52.71 -10.87
N HIS A 445 15.49 -52.46 -12.16
CA HIS A 445 16.73 -52.38 -12.94
C HIS A 445 16.45 -51.68 -14.29
N HIS A 446 17.47 -50.96 -14.76
CA HIS A 446 17.87 -50.64 -16.14
C HIS A 446 16.97 -50.99 -17.33
N HIS A 447 16.81 -50.00 -18.22
CA HIS A 447 17.32 -50.10 -19.60
C HIS A 447 17.93 -48.77 -20.05
N ASN A 448 19.21 -48.82 -20.44
CA ASN A 448 19.99 -47.77 -21.09
C ASN A 448 19.76 -47.76 -22.62
N ARG A 449 20.25 -46.68 -23.26
CA ARG A 449 20.56 -46.47 -24.70
C ARG A 449 19.36 -46.05 -25.57
N GLU A 450 19.47 -45.05 -26.45
CA GLU A 450 20.63 -44.32 -26.97
C GLU A 450 20.16 -43.02 -27.65
N GLU A 451 21.07 -42.05 -27.74
CA GLU A 451 20.99 -40.90 -28.65
C GLU A 451 20.88 -41.32 -30.12
N ALA A 452 20.18 -40.49 -30.90
CA ALA A 452 20.41 -40.07 -32.29
C ALA A 452 19.02 -39.69 -32.84
N VAL A 453 18.73 -38.53 -33.45
CA VAL A 453 19.32 -37.93 -34.65
C VAL A 453 18.66 -36.55 -34.77
N MET A 454 19.41 -35.47 -35.01
CA MET A 454 18.91 -34.32 -35.78
C MET A 454 20.10 -33.71 -36.56
N ALA A 455 20.40 -34.33 -37.71
CA ALA A 455 20.81 -33.62 -38.92
C ALA A 455 19.52 -33.45 -39.73
N ASP A 456 19.06 -32.22 -39.96
CA ASP A 456 19.24 -31.48 -41.21
C ASP A 456 18.92 -32.32 -42.45
N GLU A 457 17.72 -32.11 -43.00
CA GLU A 457 17.48 -32.34 -44.42
C GLU A 457 16.34 -31.42 -44.91
N THR A 458 16.77 -30.45 -45.71
CA THR A 458 16.08 -29.89 -46.87
C THR A 458 15.14 -30.88 -47.57
N THR A 459 13.94 -30.45 -47.98
CA THR A 459 13.58 -30.24 -49.40
C THR A 459 12.12 -29.78 -49.55
N ALA A 460 11.93 -28.81 -50.44
CA ALA A 460 10.68 -28.17 -50.84
C ALA A 460 9.70 -29.06 -51.63
N GLY A 461 8.43 -28.63 -51.69
CA GLY A 461 7.42 -29.10 -52.63
C GLY A 461 6.63 -27.94 -53.26
N THR A 462 7.09 -27.49 -54.42
CA THR A 462 6.32 -27.07 -55.61
C THR A 462 4.99 -26.31 -55.46
N GLY A 463 5.03 -25.02 -55.81
CA GLY A 463 3.98 -24.31 -56.54
C GLY A 463 4.63 -23.50 -57.67
N GLN A 464 4.46 -23.95 -58.92
CA GLN A 464 4.98 -23.28 -60.11
C GLN A 464 4.27 -21.93 -60.31
N THR A 465 5.05 -20.88 -60.52
CA THR A 465 4.63 -19.76 -61.37
C THR A 465 5.87 -19.32 -62.14
N GLU A 466 5.92 -19.75 -63.40
CA GLU A 466 6.98 -19.40 -64.33
C GLU A 466 6.95 -17.88 -64.61
N THR A 467 8.00 -17.17 -64.23
CA THR A 467 8.36 -15.90 -64.87
C THR A 467 9.84 -15.94 -65.26
N ARG A 468 10.02 -16.21 -66.54
CA ARG A 468 11.25 -16.14 -67.33
C ARG A 468 11.72 -14.69 -67.39
N GLN A 469 12.83 -14.32 -66.74
CA GLN A 469 13.61 -13.11 -67.06
C GLN A 469 15.12 -13.32 -66.83
N ASP A 470 15.89 -12.82 -67.78
CA ASP A 470 17.28 -13.17 -68.10
C ASP A 470 18.34 -12.75 -67.07
N PRO A 471 19.36 -13.61 -66.78
CA PRO A 471 20.47 -13.27 -65.89
C PRO A 471 21.42 -12.18 -66.43
N GLY A 472 21.29 -11.79 -67.71
CA GLY A 472 22.16 -10.77 -68.33
C GLY A 472 21.94 -9.33 -67.83
N ALA A 473 20.71 -8.96 -67.47
CA ALA A 473 20.39 -7.58 -67.07
C ALA A 473 20.84 -7.27 -65.62
N ALA A 474 20.76 -8.26 -64.72
CA ALA A 474 21.23 -8.14 -63.35
C ALA A 474 22.77 -8.07 -63.28
N GLN A 475 23.47 -8.84 -64.11
CA GLN A 475 24.92 -8.80 -64.20
C GLN A 475 25.43 -7.48 -64.83
N ALA A 476 24.74 -6.98 -65.87
CA ALA A 476 25.06 -5.68 -66.46
C ALA A 476 24.85 -4.51 -65.49
N ALA A 477 23.83 -4.58 -64.62
CA ALA A 477 23.58 -3.55 -63.60
C ALA A 477 24.65 -3.55 -62.48
N VAL A 478 25.09 -4.74 -62.04
CA VAL A 478 26.17 -4.89 -61.06
C VAL A 478 27.51 -4.44 -61.65
N GLU A 479 27.79 -4.76 -62.91
CA GLU A 479 29.00 -4.32 -63.59
C GLU A 479 29.00 -2.82 -63.91
N ALA A 480 27.83 -2.23 -64.19
CA ALA A 480 27.67 -0.78 -64.30
C ALA A 480 27.87 -0.06 -62.95
N LEU A 481 27.46 -0.69 -61.84
CA LEU A 481 27.73 -0.17 -60.49
C LEU A 481 29.22 -0.26 -60.15
N ALA A 482 29.87 -1.39 -60.44
CA ALA A 482 31.30 -1.58 -60.25
C ALA A 482 32.11 -0.54 -61.06
N LYS A 483 31.78 -0.33 -62.35
CA LYS A 483 32.41 0.70 -63.19
C LYS A 483 32.13 2.14 -62.70
N ARG A 484 31.03 2.39 -61.99
CA ARG A 484 30.76 3.70 -61.35
C ARG A 484 31.61 3.89 -60.09
N LEU A 485 31.78 2.85 -59.29
CA LEU A 485 32.71 2.82 -58.14
C LEU A 485 34.15 3.01 -58.60
N ASP A 486 34.61 2.27 -59.61
CA ASP A 486 35.95 2.43 -60.18
C ASP A 486 36.16 3.84 -60.77
N ARG A 487 35.13 4.44 -61.38
CA ARG A 487 35.21 5.83 -61.87
C ARG A 487 35.21 6.87 -60.76
N LEU A 488 34.62 6.57 -59.60
CA LEU A 488 34.61 7.45 -58.43
C LEU A 488 35.94 7.34 -57.68
N GLU A 489 36.47 6.12 -57.53
CA GLU A 489 37.80 5.85 -56.99
C GLU A 489 38.89 6.43 -57.90
N ALA A 490 38.78 6.28 -59.21
CA ALA A 490 39.69 6.91 -60.16
C ALA A 490 39.51 8.44 -60.27
N ARG A 491 38.37 9.01 -59.83
CA ARG A 491 38.19 10.48 -59.72
C ARG A 491 38.83 11.00 -58.44
N SER A 492 38.69 10.25 -57.35
CA SER A 492 39.33 10.50 -56.05
C SER A 492 40.86 10.41 -56.16
N ALA A 493 41.37 9.40 -56.88
CA ALA A 493 42.80 9.21 -57.12
C ALA A 493 43.41 10.17 -58.15
N ARG A 494 42.62 11.03 -58.83
CA ARG A 494 43.11 11.99 -59.84
C ARG A 494 43.24 13.43 -59.34
N THR A 495 42.78 13.74 -58.14
CA THR A 495 43.09 15.02 -57.47
C THR A 495 44.35 14.85 -56.63
N GLY A 496 45.49 14.68 -57.31
CA GLY A 496 46.76 14.36 -56.66
C GLY A 496 47.96 14.52 -57.58
N LEU A 497 48.18 15.74 -58.08
CA LEU A 497 49.48 16.15 -58.61
C LEU A 497 49.92 17.41 -57.86
N GLY A 498 50.62 17.20 -56.75
CA GLY A 498 51.29 18.26 -56.00
C GLY A 498 51.39 18.08 -54.48
N GLY A 499 52.02 16.99 -54.01
CA GLY A 499 52.86 16.96 -52.81
C GLY A 499 52.23 17.02 -51.39
N GLY A 500 52.42 15.92 -50.64
CA GLY A 500 52.93 15.93 -49.25
C GLY A 500 51.96 16.14 -48.07
N ASP A 501 51.88 15.10 -47.22
CA ASP A 501 51.40 15.04 -45.82
C ASP A 501 49.97 15.47 -45.47
N ALA A 502 49.11 14.49 -45.18
CA ALA A 502 47.70 14.67 -44.84
C ALA A 502 47.37 14.09 -43.45
N SER A 503 47.16 14.98 -42.47
CA SER A 503 46.14 14.80 -41.41
C SER A 503 45.86 16.07 -40.58
N THR A 504 46.62 17.17 -40.74
CA THR A 504 46.31 18.50 -40.20
C THR A 504 45.96 19.54 -41.27
N ASP A 505 46.26 19.27 -42.53
CA ASP A 505 46.14 20.27 -43.59
C ASP A 505 44.75 20.35 -44.24
N ALA A 506 43.87 19.35 -44.12
CA ALA A 506 42.55 19.41 -44.78
C ALA A 506 41.64 20.55 -44.24
N ALA A 507 41.75 20.86 -42.94
CA ALA A 507 41.07 22.00 -42.33
C ALA A 507 41.75 23.32 -42.69
N ALA A 508 43.09 23.36 -42.64
CA ALA A 508 43.87 24.54 -43.05
C ALA A 508 43.72 24.88 -44.55
N ASP A 509 43.52 23.88 -45.41
CA ASP A 509 43.27 24.04 -46.84
C ASP A 509 41.87 24.58 -47.11
N LEU A 510 40.88 24.19 -46.30
CA LEU A 510 39.53 24.76 -46.37
C LEU A 510 39.56 26.23 -45.92
N GLU A 511 40.26 26.55 -44.83
CA GLU A 511 40.41 27.91 -44.30
C GLU A 511 41.20 28.83 -45.27
N ARG A 512 42.32 28.37 -45.83
CA ARG A 512 43.09 29.14 -46.84
C ARG A 512 42.30 29.36 -48.12
N ARG A 513 41.52 28.38 -48.55
CA ARG A 513 40.68 28.47 -49.77
C ARG A 513 39.47 29.39 -49.54
N ALA A 514 38.84 29.32 -48.36
CA ALA A 514 37.80 30.25 -47.92
C ALA A 514 38.34 31.69 -47.84
N PHE A 515 39.51 31.90 -47.25
CA PHE A 515 40.15 33.22 -47.15
C PHE A 515 40.57 33.79 -48.52
N ALA A 516 41.18 32.98 -49.38
CA ALA A 516 41.57 33.41 -50.73
C ALA A 516 40.35 33.73 -51.61
N ARG A 517 39.22 33.07 -51.39
CA ARG A 517 37.96 33.35 -52.09
C ARG A 517 37.27 34.59 -51.54
N TYR A 518 37.25 34.79 -50.22
CA TYR A 518 36.79 36.03 -49.59
C TYR A 518 37.49 37.27 -50.15
N LEU A 519 38.81 37.23 -50.30
CA LEU A 519 39.59 38.35 -50.85
C LEU A 519 39.25 38.66 -52.32
N ARG A 520 38.82 37.66 -53.11
CA ARG A 520 38.51 37.84 -54.54
C ARG A 520 37.06 38.22 -54.81
N THR A 521 36.12 37.70 -54.04
CA THR A 521 34.68 37.81 -54.36
C THR A 521 33.85 38.40 -53.21
N GLY A 522 34.46 38.75 -52.08
CA GLY A 522 33.76 39.17 -50.88
C GLY A 522 32.87 38.07 -50.29
N THR A 523 32.04 38.43 -49.31
CA THR A 523 31.14 37.48 -48.62
C THR A 523 30.10 36.82 -49.54
N ALA A 524 29.76 37.45 -50.66
CA ALA A 524 28.73 36.97 -51.58
C ALA A 524 29.16 35.75 -52.42
N GLY A 525 30.46 35.46 -52.50
CA GLY A 525 30.99 34.37 -53.33
C GLY A 525 31.38 33.09 -52.57
N MET A 526 31.17 33.03 -51.25
CA MET A 526 31.56 31.90 -50.41
C MET A 526 30.43 30.88 -50.23
N GLY A 527 30.78 29.60 -50.16
CA GLY A 527 29.84 28.55 -49.77
C GLY A 527 29.46 28.63 -48.29
N ALA A 528 28.30 28.09 -47.91
CA ALA A 528 27.84 28.09 -46.52
C ALA A 528 28.84 27.40 -45.56
N ASP A 529 29.48 26.32 -46.03
CA ASP A 529 30.47 25.58 -45.26
C ASP A 529 31.79 26.36 -45.07
N GLU A 530 32.22 27.12 -46.09
CA GLU A 530 33.40 28.00 -46.04
C GLU A 530 33.18 29.20 -45.11
N THR A 531 31.94 29.66 -44.99
CA THR A 531 31.56 30.77 -44.08
C THR A 531 31.46 30.30 -42.62
N ARG A 532 31.15 29.02 -42.39
CA ARG A 532 31.01 28.43 -41.06
C ARG A 532 32.37 28.10 -40.42
N ALA A 533 33.34 27.67 -41.22
CA ALA A 533 34.70 27.36 -40.74
C ALA A 533 35.41 28.59 -40.13
N LEU A 534 35.20 29.79 -40.67
CA LEU A 534 35.86 31.01 -40.19
C LEU A 534 35.39 31.54 -38.82
N ARG A 535 34.38 30.92 -38.18
CA ARG A 535 33.69 31.50 -37.01
C ARG A 535 33.79 30.68 -35.72
N LEU A 536 34.41 29.51 -35.73
CA LEU A 536 34.25 28.56 -34.62
C LEU A 536 35.24 28.72 -33.45
N SER A 537 36.08 29.76 -33.40
CA SER A 537 37.22 29.76 -32.46
C SER A 537 37.67 31.11 -31.87
N ASP A 538 36.92 32.19 -32.05
CA ASP A 538 37.19 33.43 -31.29
C ASP A 538 36.22 33.54 -30.10
N ASP A 539 36.76 33.38 -28.89
CA ASP A 539 36.01 33.50 -27.63
C ASP A 539 35.25 34.83 -27.55
N GLU A 540 35.81 35.92 -28.09
CA GLU A 540 35.23 37.26 -28.09
C GLU A 540 34.07 37.48 -29.10
N ALA A 541 33.93 36.63 -30.13
CA ALA A 541 33.02 36.91 -31.25
C ALA A 541 31.71 36.10 -31.27
N ALA A 542 31.57 35.09 -30.41
CA ALA A 542 30.33 34.33 -30.14
C ALA A 542 30.59 33.08 -29.26
N GLY A 543 31.85 32.73 -28.97
CA GLY A 543 32.21 31.54 -28.17
C GLY A 543 31.59 31.54 -26.77
N TYR A 544 31.48 32.70 -26.12
CA TYR A 544 30.76 32.82 -24.84
C TYR A 544 29.27 32.45 -24.89
N LEU A 545 28.66 32.46 -26.08
CA LEU A 545 27.22 32.21 -26.25
C LEU A 545 26.89 30.71 -26.34
N ALA A 546 27.89 29.85 -26.55
CA ALA A 546 27.70 28.40 -26.65
C ALA A 546 28.34 27.70 -25.45
N PRO A 547 27.62 27.56 -24.31
CA PRO A 547 28.12 26.78 -23.20
C PRO A 547 28.30 25.31 -23.63
N PRO A 548 29.35 24.62 -23.16
CA PRO A 548 29.48 23.18 -23.38
C PRO A 548 28.30 22.45 -22.73
N ASP A 549 27.86 21.34 -23.35
CA ASP A 549 26.76 20.54 -22.83
C ASP A 549 27.11 20.02 -21.43
N PHE A 550 26.34 20.45 -20.42
CA PHE A 550 26.45 19.97 -19.05
C PHE A 550 25.63 18.68 -18.91
N GLN A 551 26.30 17.59 -18.56
CA GLN A 551 25.64 16.35 -18.18
C GLN A 551 25.23 16.44 -16.71
N ALA A 552 23.93 16.36 -16.43
CA ALA A 552 23.39 16.46 -15.08
C ALA A 552 23.41 15.13 -14.30
N GLU A 553 24.13 14.12 -14.80
CA GLU A 553 24.31 12.82 -14.15
C GLU A 553 25.68 12.76 -13.47
N ILE A 554 25.71 12.22 -12.26
CA ILE A 554 26.95 11.98 -11.50
C ILE A 554 27.33 10.51 -11.69
N ASP A 555 28.51 10.26 -12.27
CA ASP A 555 29.09 8.91 -12.36
C ASP A 555 29.42 8.38 -10.95
N LYS A 556 28.95 7.17 -10.65
CA LYS A 556 29.15 6.51 -9.35
C LYS A 556 30.01 5.28 -9.49
N ASP A 557 30.91 5.09 -8.53
CA ASP A 557 31.63 3.83 -8.39
C ASP A 557 30.67 2.73 -7.91
N LEU A 558 30.81 1.51 -8.44
CA LEU A 558 30.04 0.36 -7.97
C LEU A 558 30.53 -0.02 -6.56
N THR A 559 29.77 0.29 -5.52
CA THR A 559 30.05 -0.30 -4.20
C THR A 559 29.49 -1.71 -4.09
N LEU A 560 30.29 -2.57 -3.49
CA LEU A 560 29.91 -3.95 -3.21
C LEU A 560 29.41 -4.04 -1.77
N PHE A 561 28.29 -4.71 -1.57
CA PHE A 561 27.78 -5.02 -0.23
C PHE A 561 27.41 -6.51 -0.13
N SER A 562 27.53 -7.08 1.07
CA SER A 562 27.14 -8.48 1.29
C SER A 562 25.62 -8.62 1.38
N PRO A 563 24.96 -9.43 0.52
CA PRO A 563 23.50 -9.50 0.43
C PRO A 563 22.85 -10.35 1.55
N ILE A 564 23.22 -10.12 2.82
CA ILE A 564 22.74 -10.91 3.97
C ILE A 564 21.24 -10.69 4.20
N ARG A 565 20.71 -9.49 3.92
CA ARG A 565 19.27 -9.20 4.03
C ARG A 565 18.39 -10.05 3.11
N ALA A 566 18.89 -10.38 1.91
CA ALA A 566 18.16 -11.21 0.96
C ALA A 566 18.09 -12.67 1.41
N LEU A 567 19.07 -13.11 2.22
CA LEU A 567 19.16 -14.46 2.75
C LEU A 567 18.44 -14.63 4.09
N ALA A 568 18.33 -13.57 4.89
CA ALA A 568 17.78 -13.62 6.23
C ALA A 568 16.29 -13.26 6.29
N THR A 569 15.60 -13.70 7.34
CA THR A 569 14.23 -13.23 7.58
C THR A 569 14.25 -11.80 8.13
N VAL A 570 13.69 -10.85 7.38
CA VAL A 570 13.50 -9.45 7.80
C VAL A 570 12.12 -9.26 8.43
N ARG A 571 12.04 -8.61 9.59
CA ARG A 571 10.81 -8.28 10.30
C ARG A 571 10.85 -6.85 10.81
N THR A 572 9.70 -6.24 11.06
CA THR A 572 9.64 -4.92 11.70
C THR A 572 9.43 -5.07 13.22
N THR A 573 9.93 -4.11 14.00
CA THR A 573 9.72 -4.06 15.47
C THR A 573 9.48 -2.64 15.96
N GLY A 574 8.47 -2.44 16.80
CA GLY A 574 8.23 -1.16 17.48
C GLY A 574 9.02 -0.99 18.78
N ARG A 575 9.71 -2.03 19.26
CA ARG A 575 10.37 -2.06 20.57
C ARG A 575 11.89 -1.88 20.44
N SER A 576 12.56 -1.54 21.55
CA SER A 576 14.02 -1.40 21.61
C SER A 576 14.79 -2.73 21.64
N GLU A 577 14.09 -3.83 21.88
CA GLU A 577 14.64 -5.17 21.94
C GLU A 577 13.57 -6.16 21.48
N VAL A 578 14.00 -7.23 20.79
CA VAL A 578 13.14 -8.33 20.37
C VAL A 578 13.55 -9.59 21.10
N ASN A 579 12.64 -10.10 21.92
CA ASN A 579 12.83 -11.35 22.66
C ASN A 579 12.20 -12.51 21.90
N THR A 580 12.99 -13.51 21.56
CA THR A 580 12.52 -14.77 20.97
C THR A 580 12.66 -15.88 22.00
N LEU A 581 11.56 -16.62 22.21
CA LEU A 581 11.58 -17.81 23.04
C LEU A 581 12.14 -18.98 22.24
N ARG A 582 13.08 -19.71 22.83
CA ARG A 582 13.69 -20.91 22.25
C ARG A 582 13.49 -22.06 23.21
N ARG A 583 13.00 -23.20 22.74
CA ARG A 583 13.00 -24.42 23.54
C ARG A 583 14.44 -24.94 23.63
N THR A 584 14.98 -25.03 24.85
CA THR A 584 16.36 -25.50 25.10
C THR A 584 16.39 -27.00 25.38
N SER A 585 15.36 -27.55 26.01
CA SER A 585 15.20 -28.99 26.23
C SER A 585 13.84 -29.47 25.76
N PRO A 586 13.75 -30.33 24.72
CA PRO A 586 12.51 -31.02 24.38
C PRO A 586 12.18 -32.09 25.42
N ALA A 587 10.92 -32.54 25.46
CA ALA A 587 10.57 -33.72 26.24
C ALA A 587 11.21 -34.97 25.60
N ALA A 588 11.96 -35.74 26.40
CA ALA A 588 12.44 -37.06 26.03
C ALA A 588 11.33 -38.10 26.28
N ALA A 589 11.07 -38.96 25.30
CA ALA A 589 10.21 -40.13 25.48
C ALA A 589 11.11 -41.35 25.72
N THR A 590 10.81 -42.11 26.78
CA THR A 590 11.48 -43.37 27.09
C THR A 590 10.48 -44.51 26.97
N TRP A 591 10.94 -45.66 26.46
CA TRP A 591 10.16 -46.90 26.53
C TRP A 591 10.16 -47.39 27.97
N VAL A 592 8.99 -47.78 28.48
CA VAL A 592 8.80 -48.22 29.87
C VAL A 592 8.17 -49.61 29.85
N GLY A 593 8.66 -50.54 30.68
CA GLY A 593 8.09 -51.87 30.87
C GLY A 593 6.75 -51.84 31.62
N GLU A 594 6.08 -52.99 31.71
CA GLU A 594 4.72 -53.10 32.28
C GLU A 594 4.64 -52.70 33.77
N ASP A 595 5.70 -52.96 34.54
CA ASP A 595 5.79 -52.67 35.98
C ASP A 595 6.85 -51.59 36.32
N ASP A 596 7.44 -50.93 35.32
CA ASP A 596 8.49 -49.93 35.56
C ASP A 596 7.90 -48.54 35.88
N ASP A 597 8.54 -47.84 36.82
CA ASP A 597 8.22 -46.45 37.13
C ASP A 597 8.50 -45.56 35.91
N ARG A 598 7.52 -44.72 35.56
CA ARG A 598 7.62 -43.80 34.42
C ARG A 598 8.49 -42.59 34.80
N PRO A 599 9.63 -42.36 34.14
CA PRO A 599 10.50 -41.24 34.49
C PRO A 599 9.84 -39.90 34.11
N GLU A 600 9.94 -38.93 35.01
CA GLU A 600 9.47 -37.56 34.75
C GLU A 600 10.36 -36.88 33.71
N THR A 601 9.74 -36.06 32.85
CA THR A 601 10.44 -35.30 31.83
C THR A 601 9.98 -33.84 31.84
N GLU A 602 10.93 -32.93 32.01
CA GLU A 602 10.67 -31.48 32.00
C GLU A 602 11.01 -30.84 30.66
N VAL A 603 10.13 -29.97 30.16
CA VAL A 603 10.40 -29.12 28.98
C VAL A 603 10.95 -27.78 29.45
N LYS A 604 12.13 -27.39 28.96
CA LYS A 604 12.79 -26.12 29.31
C LYS A 604 12.79 -25.14 28.13
N TYR A 605 12.51 -23.89 28.43
CA TYR A 605 12.55 -22.77 27.49
C TYR A 605 13.64 -21.79 27.92
N GLY A 606 14.45 -21.34 26.97
CA GLY A 606 15.34 -20.20 27.07
C GLY A 606 14.77 -19.00 26.33
N GLN A 607 15.28 -17.82 26.67
CA GLN A 607 14.97 -16.58 25.98
C GLN A 607 16.25 -16.06 25.32
N GLN A 608 16.15 -15.67 24.06
CA GLN A 608 17.19 -14.96 23.34
C GLN A 608 16.71 -13.55 23.03
N SER A 609 17.56 -12.55 23.25
CA SER A 609 17.21 -11.17 23.01
C SER A 609 18.06 -10.54 21.91
N PHE A 610 17.43 -9.71 21.08
CA PHE A 610 18.06 -8.97 19.99
C PHE A 610 17.87 -7.47 20.25
N GLN A 611 18.94 -6.79 20.64
CA GLN A 611 18.90 -5.36 20.95
C GLN A 611 18.96 -4.52 19.67
N VAL A 612 18.09 -3.51 19.55
CA VAL A 612 18.08 -2.56 18.43
C VAL A 612 19.18 -1.54 18.60
N LYS A 613 20.10 -1.50 17.64
CA LYS A 613 21.23 -0.56 17.55
C LYS A 613 20.91 0.56 16.54
N GLU A 614 21.66 1.66 16.62
CA GLU A 614 21.48 2.83 15.76
C GLU A 614 22.72 3.08 14.92
N LEU A 615 22.50 3.33 13.63
CA LEU A 615 23.47 3.77 12.65
C LEU A 615 23.10 5.19 12.28
N ALA A 616 24.04 6.14 12.34
CA ALA A 616 23.79 7.51 11.97
C ALA A 616 25.01 8.12 11.28
N THR A 617 24.77 8.99 10.31
CA THR A 617 25.80 9.82 9.66
C THR A 617 25.22 11.19 9.34
N PHE A 618 26.08 12.18 9.12
CA PHE A 618 25.67 13.51 8.69
C PHE A 618 26.63 14.08 7.65
N VAL A 619 26.09 14.86 6.71
CA VAL A 619 26.86 15.59 5.71
C VAL A 619 26.40 17.04 5.70
N ASP A 620 27.37 17.96 5.70
CA ASP A 620 27.13 19.39 5.61
C ASP A 620 27.25 19.85 4.15
N CYS A 621 26.21 20.50 3.64
CA CYS A 621 26.19 21.13 2.31
C CYS A 621 26.03 22.65 2.45
N SER A 622 26.66 23.44 1.58
CA SER A 622 26.44 24.90 1.56
C SER A 622 25.08 25.22 0.94
N LEU A 623 24.38 26.21 1.51
CA LEU A 623 23.07 26.63 0.99
C LEU A 623 23.17 27.16 -0.45
N SER A 624 24.22 27.91 -0.78
CA SER A 624 24.46 28.40 -2.13
C SER A 624 24.60 27.26 -3.15
N LEU A 625 25.33 26.19 -2.80
CA LEU A 625 25.42 25.01 -3.66
C LEU A 625 24.05 24.37 -3.89
N LEU A 626 23.18 24.33 -2.87
CA LEU A 626 21.86 23.73 -3.01
C LEU A 626 20.90 24.57 -3.88
N GLU A 627 21.11 25.89 -3.93
CA GLU A 627 20.31 26.82 -4.75
C GLU A 627 20.82 26.88 -6.20
N ASP A 628 22.13 26.80 -6.39
CA ASP A 628 22.79 26.99 -7.69
C ASP A 628 23.11 25.67 -8.44
N ALA A 629 23.06 24.51 -7.75
CA ALA A 629 23.40 23.24 -8.37
C ALA A 629 22.39 22.85 -9.47
N ALA A 630 22.92 22.51 -10.64
CA ALA A 630 22.14 21.96 -11.75
C ALA A 630 21.69 20.50 -11.51
N VAL A 631 22.25 19.83 -10.49
CA VAL A 631 21.91 18.45 -10.08
C VAL A 631 21.22 18.50 -8.72
N ASP A 632 20.24 17.63 -8.49
CA ASP A 632 19.57 17.50 -7.19
C ASP A 632 20.51 16.88 -6.14
N VAL A 633 21.24 17.76 -5.45
CA VAL A 633 22.18 17.38 -4.38
C VAL A 633 21.47 16.65 -3.23
N ALA A 634 20.20 16.94 -2.96
CA ALA A 634 19.48 16.29 -1.86
C ALA A 634 19.12 14.83 -2.20
N ALA A 635 18.68 14.58 -3.44
CA ALA A 635 18.46 13.22 -3.94
C ALA A 635 19.76 12.42 -4.03
N GLU A 636 20.86 13.08 -4.41
CA GLU A 636 22.17 12.43 -4.46
C GLU A 636 22.67 12.03 -3.08
N LEU A 637 22.63 12.96 -2.11
CA LEU A 637 22.99 12.66 -0.73
C LEU A 637 22.09 11.57 -0.11
N ALA A 638 20.82 11.50 -0.50
CA ALA A 638 19.93 10.43 -0.04
C ALA A 638 20.35 9.05 -0.58
N SER A 639 20.77 8.98 -1.84
CA SER A 639 21.27 7.75 -2.46
C SER A 639 22.58 7.31 -1.82
N GLU A 640 23.51 8.25 -1.62
CA GLU A 640 24.80 8.01 -0.95
C GLU A 640 24.60 7.51 0.50
N PHE A 641 23.66 8.11 1.25
CA PHE A 641 23.33 7.60 2.57
C PHE A 641 22.80 6.17 2.52
N ALA A 642 21.90 5.85 1.59
CA ALA A 642 21.37 4.49 1.47
C ALA A 642 22.49 3.46 1.20
N GLU A 643 23.45 3.81 0.35
CA GLU A 643 24.60 2.99 0.00
C GLU A 643 25.56 2.82 1.19
N ALA A 644 25.97 3.91 1.84
CA ALA A 644 26.85 3.88 3.00
C ALA A 644 26.24 3.11 4.19
N PHE A 645 24.93 3.26 4.43
CA PHE A 645 24.23 2.46 5.43
C PHE A 645 24.15 0.99 5.02
N GLY A 646 23.93 0.68 3.75
CA GLY A 646 23.91 -0.68 3.21
C GLY A 646 25.22 -1.41 3.43
N VAL A 647 26.35 -0.79 3.11
CA VAL A 647 27.70 -1.37 3.30
C VAL A 647 27.99 -1.60 4.79
N THR A 648 27.83 -0.56 5.63
CA THR A 648 28.15 -0.64 7.06
C THR A 648 27.26 -1.67 7.79
N GLU A 649 25.99 -1.73 7.43
CA GLU A 649 25.04 -2.69 7.99
C GLU A 649 25.37 -4.12 7.57
N SER A 650 25.67 -4.34 6.29
CA SER A 650 26.03 -5.66 5.75
C SER A 650 27.28 -6.20 6.43
N GLN A 651 28.31 -5.36 6.62
CA GLN A 651 29.52 -5.72 7.37
C GLN A 651 29.19 -6.10 8.83
N ALA A 652 28.28 -5.37 9.47
CA ALA A 652 27.86 -5.67 10.84
C ALA A 652 27.09 -7.01 10.94
N PHE A 653 26.32 -7.40 9.93
CA PHE A 653 25.62 -8.69 9.94
C PHE A 653 26.57 -9.88 9.81
N VAL A 654 27.71 -9.71 9.14
CA VAL A 654 28.74 -10.74 9.04
C VAL A 654 29.61 -10.75 10.31
N ASN A 655 30.32 -9.65 10.59
CA ASN A 655 31.40 -9.55 11.59
C ASN A 655 31.08 -8.62 12.77
N GLY A 656 29.81 -8.38 13.07
CA GLY A 656 29.40 -7.52 14.19
C GLY A 656 29.69 -8.14 15.57
N ASP A 657 30.10 -7.32 16.52
CA ASP A 657 30.57 -7.72 17.86
C ASP A 657 29.48 -7.65 18.96
N GLY A 658 28.28 -7.14 18.61
CA GLY A 658 27.16 -6.96 19.54
C GLY A 658 27.24 -5.74 20.45
N ALA A 659 28.35 -4.99 20.46
CA ALA A 659 28.56 -3.88 21.38
C ALA A 659 27.80 -2.61 20.93
N LEU A 660 28.30 -1.95 19.89
CA LEU A 660 27.62 -0.80 19.25
C LEU A 660 26.89 -1.19 17.97
N LYS A 661 27.29 -2.31 17.37
CA LYS A 661 26.70 -2.91 16.18
C LYS A 661 25.96 -4.21 16.53
N PRO A 662 25.01 -4.67 15.69
CA PRO A 662 24.38 -5.97 15.87
C PRO A 662 25.39 -7.11 15.99
N MET A 663 24.99 -8.23 16.59
CA MET A 663 25.84 -9.42 16.64
C MET A 663 25.81 -10.10 15.27
N GLY A 664 26.96 -10.18 14.61
CA GLY A 664 27.09 -10.88 13.33
C GLY A 664 27.13 -12.39 13.52
N PHE A 665 26.76 -13.15 12.49
CA PHE A 665 26.79 -14.62 12.60
C PHE A 665 28.23 -15.16 12.77
N MET A 666 29.27 -14.44 12.31
CA MET A 666 30.65 -14.89 12.49
C MET A 666 31.13 -14.77 13.94
N ALA A 667 30.64 -13.78 14.68
CA ALA A 667 31.01 -13.54 16.08
C ALA A 667 30.17 -14.35 17.09
N ASP A 668 29.02 -14.90 16.69
CA ASP A 668 28.18 -15.68 17.62
C ASP A 668 28.89 -16.97 18.07
N PRO A 669 29.12 -17.17 19.39
CA PRO A 669 29.82 -18.33 19.94
C PRO A 669 28.99 -19.62 19.90
N ASN A 670 27.67 -19.54 19.74
CA ASN A 670 26.79 -20.70 19.71
C ASN A 670 26.80 -21.42 18.36
N LEU A 671 27.36 -20.79 17.33
CA LEU A 671 27.49 -21.39 16.01
C LEU A 671 28.60 -22.44 16.01
N SER A 672 28.21 -23.67 15.67
CA SER A 672 29.16 -24.77 15.51
C SER A 672 30.02 -24.57 14.26
N TYR A 673 31.21 -25.14 14.28
CA TYR A 673 32.10 -25.18 13.12
C TYR A 673 32.44 -26.62 12.73
N THR A 674 32.89 -26.80 11.49
CA THR A 674 33.50 -28.03 10.98
C THR A 674 34.95 -27.72 10.61
N PRO A 675 35.94 -28.52 11.07
CA PRO A 675 37.32 -28.38 10.63
C PRO A 675 37.45 -28.71 9.14
N GLY A 676 38.22 -27.92 8.40
CA GLY A 676 38.41 -28.09 6.95
C GLY A 676 39.41 -29.18 6.55
N GLY A 677 40.09 -29.81 7.52
CA GLY A 677 41.05 -30.89 7.27
C GLY A 677 42.42 -30.42 6.75
N ASP A 678 42.69 -29.12 6.80
CA ASP A 678 43.97 -28.52 6.42
C ASP A 678 44.25 -27.26 7.25
N ALA A 679 45.53 -26.95 7.47
CA ALA A 679 45.95 -25.79 8.27
C ALA A 679 45.94 -24.47 7.49
N SER A 680 45.88 -24.50 6.15
CA SER A 680 46.10 -23.31 5.32
C SER A 680 45.20 -23.19 4.09
N ALA A 681 44.66 -24.30 3.58
CA ALA A 681 43.86 -24.33 2.36
C ALA A 681 42.45 -24.89 2.58
N VAL A 682 41.54 -24.59 1.66
CA VAL A 682 40.25 -25.28 1.58
C VAL A 682 40.46 -26.63 0.89
N LYS A 683 39.92 -27.70 1.46
CA LYS A 683 39.89 -29.04 0.83
C LYS A 683 38.46 -29.42 0.44
N ALA A 684 38.34 -30.26 -0.58
CA ALA A 684 37.06 -30.79 -1.05
C ALA A 684 36.34 -31.58 0.06
N ASP A 685 37.07 -32.44 0.77
CA ASP A 685 36.49 -33.24 1.87
C ASP A 685 35.91 -32.36 2.98
N GLY A 686 36.59 -31.27 3.36
CA GLY A 686 36.09 -30.32 4.35
C GLY A 686 34.78 -29.63 3.96
N LEU A 687 34.54 -29.42 2.66
CA LEU A 687 33.26 -28.89 2.14
C LEU A 687 32.15 -29.93 2.24
N ILE A 688 32.46 -31.19 1.89
CA ILE A 688 31.51 -32.30 2.00
C ILE A 688 31.15 -32.54 3.47
N ASP A 689 32.15 -32.54 4.36
CA ASP A 689 31.95 -32.66 5.81
C ASP A 689 31.09 -31.53 6.35
N LEU A 690 31.35 -30.27 5.94
CA LEU A 690 30.51 -29.15 6.32
C LEU A 690 29.04 -29.33 5.88
N PHE A 691 28.82 -29.82 4.65
CA PHE A 691 27.49 -30.08 4.12
C PHE A 691 26.76 -31.16 4.93
N HIS A 692 27.42 -32.29 5.19
CA HIS A 692 26.82 -33.41 5.92
C HIS A 692 26.71 -33.19 7.43
N ALA A 693 27.50 -32.27 8.00
CA ALA A 693 27.47 -31.91 9.41
C ALA A 693 26.25 -31.06 9.81
N LEU A 694 25.52 -30.49 8.85
CA LEU A 694 24.24 -29.82 9.08
C LEU A 694 23.09 -30.84 9.13
N LYS A 695 21.98 -30.57 9.82
CA LYS A 695 20.82 -31.49 9.81
C LYS A 695 20.13 -31.49 8.43
N PRO A 696 19.63 -32.64 7.92
CA PRO A 696 19.03 -32.73 6.58
C PRO A 696 17.95 -31.69 6.28
N ALA A 697 17.10 -31.36 7.26
CA ALA A 697 16.04 -30.35 7.12
C ALA A 697 16.58 -28.95 6.78
N TYR A 698 17.73 -28.56 7.32
CA TYR A 698 18.36 -27.27 7.04
C TYR A 698 19.23 -27.29 5.79
N ARG A 699 19.71 -28.47 5.36
CA ARG A 699 20.45 -28.62 4.10
C ARG A 699 19.57 -28.38 2.88
N GLN A 700 18.27 -28.65 2.97
CA GLN A 700 17.34 -28.54 1.84
C GLN A 700 17.23 -27.11 1.28
N ASN A 701 17.39 -26.10 2.12
CA ASN A 701 17.36 -24.67 1.73
C ASN A 701 18.71 -23.99 2.00
N GLY A 702 19.78 -24.78 2.18
CA GLY A 702 21.10 -24.25 2.54
C GLY A 702 21.75 -23.47 1.40
N VAL A 703 22.38 -22.35 1.75
CA VAL A 703 23.15 -21.50 0.84
C VAL A 703 24.60 -21.46 1.31
N TRP A 704 25.54 -21.48 0.36
CA TRP A 704 26.96 -21.26 0.63
C TRP A 704 27.27 -19.77 0.62
N LEU A 705 27.94 -19.28 1.66
CA LEU A 705 28.33 -17.89 1.79
C LEU A 705 29.86 -17.81 1.91
N MET A 706 30.51 -17.10 0.99
CA MET A 706 31.96 -16.90 0.95
C MET A 706 32.31 -15.63 0.15
N ASN A 707 33.54 -15.13 0.24
CA ASN A 707 33.99 -14.04 -0.63
C ASN A 707 34.49 -14.56 -2.00
N SER A 708 34.73 -13.65 -2.94
CA SER A 708 35.11 -13.98 -4.32
C SER A 708 36.47 -14.69 -4.43
N THR A 709 37.43 -14.33 -3.58
CA THR A 709 38.77 -14.96 -3.50
C THR A 709 38.68 -16.39 -2.96
N THR A 710 37.83 -16.65 -1.96
CA THR A 710 37.54 -17.99 -1.44
C THR A 710 36.80 -18.83 -2.47
N LEU A 711 35.83 -18.25 -3.20
CA LEU A 711 35.16 -18.93 -4.30
C LEU A 711 36.16 -19.32 -5.41
N ALA A 712 37.12 -18.43 -5.73
CA ALA A 712 38.19 -18.75 -6.65
C ALA A 712 39.06 -19.91 -6.14
N ALA A 713 39.35 -19.99 -4.83
CA ALA A 713 40.06 -21.11 -4.23
C ALA A 713 39.27 -22.43 -4.34
N VAL A 714 37.96 -22.41 -4.10
CA VAL A 714 37.06 -23.56 -4.26
C VAL A 714 36.98 -24.02 -5.72
N ARG A 715 36.91 -23.09 -6.68
CA ARG A 715 36.93 -23.42 -8.12
C ARG A 715 38.26 -23.99 -8.59
N LYS A 716 39.37 -23.65 -7.92
CA LYS A 716 40.71 -24.17 -8.23
C LYS A 716 40.96 -25.58 -7.69
N LEU A 717 40.02 -26.18 -6.96
CA LEU A 717 40.13 -27.56 -6.47
C LEU A 717 40.17 -28.54 -7.63
N LYS A 718 41.13 -29.47 -7.59
CA LYS A 718 41.40 -30.45 -8.63
C LYS A 718 41.45 -31.86 -8.08
N ASP A 719 41.10 -32.84 -8.91
CA ASP A 719 41.41 -34.24 -8.66
C ASP A 719 42.90 -34.55 -8.91
N SER A 720 43.30 -35.78 -8.63
CA SER A 720 44.68 -36.27 -8.87
C SER A 720 45.09 -36.30 -10.34
N GLN A 721 44.13 -36.16 -11.28
CA GLN A 721 44.35 -36.07 -12.72
C GLN A 721 44.40 -34.62 -13.22
N GLY A 722 44.34 -33.64 -12.31
CA GLY A 722 44.40 -32.21 -12.63
C GLY A 722 43.09 -31.62 -13.19
N ARG A 723 41.98 -32.39 -13.16
CA ARG A 723 40.66 -31.92 -13.58
C ARG A 723 40.01 -31.15 -12.45
N TYR A 724 39.31 -30.06 -12.77
CA TYR A 724 38.59 -29.27 -11.76
C TYR A 724 37.41 -30.07 -11.20
N LEU A 725 37.24 -30.03 -9.88
CA LEU A 725 36.13 -30.71 -9.18
C LEU A 725 34.82 -29.94 -9.28
N VAL A 726 34.91 -28.61 -9.29
CA VAL A 726 33.78 -27.73 -9.55
C VAL A 726 33.76 -27.47 -11.05
N ASP A 727 32.64 -27.74 -11.69
CA ASP A 727 32.49 -27.55 -13.13
C ASP A 727 32.82 -26.09 -13.50
N ILE A 728 33.68 -25.95 -14.51
CA ILE A 728 34.06 -24.68 -15.13
C ILE A 728 33.14 -24.32 -16.29
N GLY A 729 32.08 -25.11 -16.52
CA GLY A 729 30.97 -24.87 -17.44
C GLY A 729 30.30 -23.52 -17.16
N GLY A 730 30.90 -22.46 -17.70
CA GLY A 730 30.53 -21.08 -17.41
C GLY A 730 31.35 -20.02 -18.15
N MET A 731 32.14 -20.41 -19.17
CA MET A 731 32.81 -19.43 -20.05
C MET A 731 31.84 -18.61 -20.93
N ALA A 732 30.54 -18.92 -20.88
CA ALA A 732 29.47 -18.24 -21.62
C ALA A 732 28.53 -17.43 -20.69
N ASN A 733 29.07 -16.74 -19.69
CA ASN A 733 28.35 -15.71 -18.93
C ASN A 733 27.12 -16.23 -18.12
N ALA A 734 27.14 -17.49 -17.65
CA ALA A 734 26.08 -18.06 -16.83
C ALA A 734 26.45 -18.03 -15.33
N PRO A 735 25.73 -17.27 -14.48
CA PRO A 735 25.98 -17.26 -13.04
C PRO A 735 25.29 -18.46 -12.36
N SER A 736 25.94 -19.62 -12.29
CA SER A 736 25.49 -20.71 -11.41
C SER A 736 26.59 -21.73 -11.05
N THR A 737 27.55 -21.37 -10.19
CA THR A 737 28.31 -22.42 -9.48
C THR A 737 27.45 -22.95 -8.34
N LEU A 738 26.58 -23.91 -8.65
CA LEU A 738 26.00 -24.79 -7.65
C LEU A 738 27.13 -25.61 -7.02
N LEU A 739 27.32 -25.50 -5.71
CA LEU A 739 28.26 -26.32 -4.96
C LEU A 739 27.48 -27.38 -4.20
N LEU A 740 27.73 -28.66 -4.50
CA LEU A 740 27.00 -29.80 -3.93
C LEU A 740 25.46 -29.67 -4.09
N GLY A 741 25.01 -29.14 -5.22
CA GLY A 741 23.59 -28.93 -5.52
C GLY A 741 22.94 -27.75 -4.80
N ARG A 742 23.73 -26.83 -4.21
CA ARG A 742 23.27 -25.64 -3.50
C ARG A 742 23.86 -24.35 -4.05
N PRO A 743 23.12 -23.23 -4.02
CA PRO A 743 23.60 -21.95 -4.54
C PRO A 743 24.75 -21.40 -3.68
N VAL A 744 25.67 -20.70 -4.34
CA VAL A 744 26.72 -19.91 -3.70
C VAL A 744 26.37 -18.43 -3.82
N VAL A 745 26.44 -17.72 -2.70
CA VAL A 745 26.26 -16.27 -2.61
C VAL A 745 27.57 -15.64 -2.18
N GLU A 746 28.01 -14.66 -2.96
CA GLU A 746 29.23 -13.92 -2.69
C GLU A 746 28.95 -12.82 -1.67
N ALA A 747 29.68 -12.86 -0.55
CA ALA A 747 29.66 -11.83 0.48
C ALA A 747 31.08 -11.30 0.65
N VAL A 748 31.28 -10.03 0.30
CA VAL A 748 32.59 -9.37 0.32
C VAL A 748 33.16 -9.26 1.73
N ASP A 749 32.29 -9.18 2.74
CA ASP A 749 32.69 -9.04 4.15
C ASP A 749 33.14 -10.38 4.79
N MET A 750 33.06 -11.51 4.08
CA MET A 750 33.57 -12.79 4.58
C MET A 750 35.11 -12.80 4.58
N PRO A 751 35.76 -13.37 5.61
CA PRO A 751 37.22 -13.39 5.69
C PRO A 751 37.84 -14.30 4.61
N ASP A 752 39.05 -13.98 4.19
CA ASP A 752 39.84 -14.81 3.29
C ASP A 752 40.26 -16.14 3.93
N VAL A 753 40.65 -17.10 3.08
CA VAL A 753 41.23 -18.37 3.51
C VAL A 753 42.58 -18.13 4.20
N ALA A 754 42.62 -18.36 5.50
CA ALA A 754 43.83 -18.30 6.32
C ALA A 754 43.74 -19.31 7.47
N GLY A 755 44.89 -19.72 8.02
CA GLY A 755 44.94 -20.66 9.14
C GLY A 755 44.15 -20.13 10.35
N GLY A 756 43.24 -20.96 10.87
CA GLY A 756 42.34 -20.61 11.97
C GLY A 756 41.17 -19.69 11.61
N ALA A 757 41.09 -19.22 10.36
CA ALA A 757 39.99 -18.38 9.88
C ALA A 757 38.75 -19.20 9.51
N PHE A 758 37.64 -18.47 9.32
CA PHE A 758 36.34 -19.04 8.95
C PHE A 758 35.85 -18.48 7.61
N PRO A 759 36.45 -18.86 6.48
CA PRO A 759 36.18 -18.22 5.18
C PRO A 759 34.84 -18.61 4.55
N ILE A 760 34.22 -19.71 5.00
CA ILE A 760 33.00 -20.27 4.41
C ILE A 760 31.96 -20.51 5.50
N ALA A 761 30.72 -20.10 5.24
CA ALA A 761 29.55 -20.48 6.02
C ALA A 761 28.53 -21.21 5.13
N PHE A 762 27.85 -22.20 5.69
CA PHE A 762 26.80 -22.95 4.99
C PHE A 762 25.59 -23.13 5.89
N GLY A 763 24.39 -22.91 5.35
CA GLY A 763 23.16 -23.20 6.04
C GLY A 763 21.95 -22.43 5.54
N ASP A 764 20.83 -22.63 6.22
CA ASP A 764 19.60 -21.88 5.98
C ASP A 764 19.65 -20.58 6.78
N PHE A 765 20.08 -19.51 6.12
CA PHE A 765 20.14 -18.17 6.70
C PHE A 765 18.76 -17.56 6.96
N GLY A 766 17.71 -18.03 6.26
CA GLY A 766 16.35 -17.53 6.43
C GLY A 766 15.81 -17.89 7.81
N ILE A 767 16.01 -19.13 8.23
CA ILE A 767 15.62 -19.59 9.58
C ILE A 767 16.71 -19.27 10.61
N GLY A 768 17.98 -19.36 10.21
CA GLY A 768 19.14 -19.23 11.08
C GLY A 768 19.42 -17.80 11.54
N PHE A 769 19.26 -16.80 10.65
CA PHE A 769 19.56 -15.39 10.93
C PHE A 769 18.29 -14.55 10.81
N SER A 770 18.14 -13.54 11.67
CA SER A 770 16.98 -12.66 11.63
C SER A 770 17.40 -11.21 11.78
N VAL A 771 16.78 -10.37 10.95
CA VAL A 771 16.96 -8.92 10.94
C VAL A 771 15.64 -8.29 11.37
N TYR A 772 15.71 -7.33 12.28
CA TYR A 772 14.58 -6.59 12.82
C TYR A 772 14.79 -5.09 12.59
N ASP A 773 13.99 -4.50 11.70
CA ASP A 773 14.01 -3.07 11.42
C ASP A 773 13.07 -2.33 12.38
N ARG A 774 13.58 -1.33 13.09
CA ARG A 774 12.77 -0.45 13.95
C ARG A 774 12.47 0.88 13.27
N VAL A 775 13.51 1.50 12.72
CA VAL A 775 13.41 2.72 11.93
C VAL A 775 14.18 2.41 10.67
N ALA A 776 13.48 2.48 9.53
CA ALA A 776 14.11 2.41 8.21
C ALA A 776 15.05 3.61 8.02
N LEU A 777 15.58 3.80 6.81
CA LEU A 777 16.37 4.99 6.52
C LEU A 777 15.51 6.24 6.71
N SER A 778 15.93 7.12 7.63
CA SER A 778 15.31 8.42 7.89
C SER A 778 16.35 9.49 7.64
N ILE A 779 16.06 10.37 6.68
CA ILE A 779 16.91 11.51 6.34
C ILE A 779 16.17 12.76 6.79
N VAL A 780 16.81 13.57 7.61
CA VAL A 780 16.28 14.85 8.08
C VAL A 780 17.22 15.95 7.64
N ARG A 781 16.66 16.97 7.00
CA ARG A 781 17.37 18.20 6.66
C ARG A 781 17.27 19.17 7.84
N ASP A 782 18.41 19.59 8.37
CA ASP A 782 18.53 20.58 9.43
C ASP A 782 19.08 21.88 8.83
N ASP A 783 18.19 22.86 8.70
CA ASP A 783 18.50 24.21 8.23
C ASP A 783 18.95 25.17 9.34
N PHE A 784 18.89 24.75 10.61
CA PHE A 784 19.01 25.64 11.75
C PHE A 784 20.40 25.59 12.40
N THR A 785 20.96 24.39 12.62
CA THR A 785 22.20 24.24 13.41
C THR A 785 23.41 24.95 12.80
N GLN A 786 23.53 24.98 11.47
CA GLN A 786 24.64 25.63 10.76
C GLN A 786 24.20 26.87 9.97
N ARG A 787 23.03 27.45 10.29
CA ARG A 787 22.47 28.59 9.55
C ARG A 787 23.39 29.80 9.54
N THR A 788 24.08 30.04 10.65
CA THR A 788 25.05 31.14 10.82
C THR A 788 26.24 31.04 9.87
N LYS A 789 26.59 29.82 9.43
CA LYS A 789 27.66 29.58 8.45
C LYS A 789 27.13 29.42 7.02
N GLY A 790 25.84 29.63 6.78
CA GLY A 790 25.22 29.44 5.48
C GLY A 790 25.24 27.98 4.99
N ARG A 791 25.20 27.01 5.91
CA ARG A 791 25.21 25.58 5.58
C ARG A 791 23.94 24.89 6.09
N VAL A 792 23.56 23.84 5.38
CA VAL A 792 22.48 22.91 5.71
C VAL A 792 23.09 21.56 6.05
N ARG A 793 22.61 20.92 7.11
CA ARG A 793 23.08 19.60 7.51
C ARG A 793 22.04 18.55 7.17
N PHE A 794 22.44 17.49 6.47
CA PHE A 794 21.60 16.33 6.26
C PHE A 794 21.98 15.24 7.26
N HIS A 795 21.02 14.82 8.07
CA HIS A 795 21.16 13.76 9.04
C HIS A 795 20.52 12.47 8.51
N GLY A 796 21.32 11.46 8.25
CA GLY A 796 20.84 10.10 7.99
C GLY A 796 20.85 9.29 9.27
N ARG A 797 19.78 8.55 9.56
CA ARG A 797 19.78 7.53 10.62
C ARG A 797 18.97 6.30 10.25
N ARG A 798 19.37 5.16 10.81
CA ARG A 798 18.69 3.86 10.69
C ARG A 798 18.80 3.11 12.00
N ARG A 799 17.76 2.35 12.39
CA ARG A 799 17.78 1.54 13.61
C ARG A 799 17.41 0.08 13.31
N VAL A 800 18.36 -0.80 13.58
CA VAL A 800 18.27 -2.22 13.24
C VAL A 800 18.79 -3.10 14.37
N ALA A 801 18.14 -4.24 14.57
CA ALA A 801 18.66 -5.37 15.35
C ALA A 801 18.90 -6.55 14.41
N ALA A 802 19.94 -7.31 14.65
CA ALA A 802 20.17 -8.56 13.94
C ALA A 802 20.90 -9.56 14.84
N GLY A 803 20.74 -10.83 14.52
CA GLY A 803 21.47 -11.92 15.17
C GLY A 803 20.97 -13.29 14.75
N VAL A 804 21.68 -14.31 15.23
CA VAL A 804 21.40 -15.72 14.91
C VAL A 804 20.24 -16.21 15.77
N ARG A 805 19.08 -16.50 15.15
CA ARG A 805 17.90 -17.06 15.84
C ARG A 805 18.06 -18.55 16.13
N ARG A 806 18.58 -19.31 15.17
CA ARG A 806 18.76 -20.76 15.27
C ARG A 806 20.19 -21.13 14.89
N PRO A 807 21.09 -21.27 15.88
CA PRO A 807 22.49 -21.59 15.59
C PRO A 807 22.66 -22.98 14.97
N GLU A 808 21.72 -23.91 15.14
CA GLU A 808 21.78 -25.22 14.48
C GLU A 808 21.48 -25.20 12.96
N ALA A 809 21.02 -24.08 12.42
CA ALA A 809 20.67 -23.94 11.00
C ALA A 809 21.83 -23.45 10.13
N ILE A 810 22.89 -22.92 10.73
CA ILE A 810 24.09 -22.40 10.05
C ILE A 810 25.32 -23.08 10.66
N ARG A 811 26.33 -23.35 9.83
CA ARG A 811 27.60 -23.92 10.28
C ARG A 811 28.76 -23.24 9.55
N LYS A 812 29.87 -23.02 10.27
CA LYS A 812 31.09 -22.37 9.76
C LYS A 812 32.12 -23.43 9.36
N LEU A 813 32.88 -23.21 8.30
CA LEU A 813 34.09 -23.97 8.01
C LEU A 813 35.27 -23.29 8.69
N LYS A 814 36.03 -24.01 9.52
CA LYS A 814 37.29 -23.52 10.09
C LYS A 814 38.46 -24.09 9.30
N ILE A 815 39.40 -23.27 8.85
CA ILE A 815 40.65 -23.76 8.25
C ILE A 815 41.58 -24.23 9.36
N ALA A 816 41.43 -25.50 9.74
CA ALA A 816 42.23 -26.18 10.73
C ALA A 816 42.27 -27.69 10.42
N THR A 817 43.31 -28.36 10.91
CA THR A 817 43.46 -29.82 10.83
C THR A 817 42.48 -30.57 11.71
N SER A 818 41.97 -29.94 12.78
CA SER A 818 41.05 -30.51 13.77
C SER A 818 40.22 -29.43 14.47
#